data_AF-A0A6M3J5E3-F1
#
_entry.id   AF-A0A6M3J5E3-F1
#
_cell.length_a   1.000
_cell.length_b   1.000
_cell.length_c   1.000
_cell.angle_alpha   90.00
_cell.angle_beta   90.00
_cell.angle_gamma   90.00
#
_symmetry.space_group_name_H-M   'P 1'
#
loop_
_entity.id
_entity.type
_entity.pdbx_description
1 polymer ?
#
loop_
_entity_poly.entity_id
_entity_poly.type
_entity_poly.pdbx_seq_one_letter_code
_entity_poly.pdbx_strand_id
1 'polypeptide(L)'
;MSTRTLVPNGAGDSTQLVPSAGANWQCVDAIGTDYVWHELEASQNTTWKDLYALEASNIASAVINSVTVYFRCKHFGLSSGYALSYIKTHSTVYQGSAQAITTSYVTYGVIYTTNPFTGVAWTVAEIDDLQSGVALNSITGGSAGDIYCQYAYVVVDFTMTVSASCSLGFSATSSRALALTKTSEPPLSFETYPSVENNQGYFLCIASRASASIKTSSSTGATWTDCAKDADGTFLASHFAQYLNRLCSLNFEHTGFGYSEVNDIYSNWTKKASFPNLPFKFTDMFVARDAGDDPVLYFLTPVGMYYLDVFSNFEFGQTELTWEEDATAGKKGLYWKGDIYVAMGKGINQIHGGVVTAIGPDTDDGLPEEFQGTITDMIGVGFWLVIAVDGGNTTKKSCILRRYINGKHWHVVHTGSAADTAITALFWDAGTLYFGEGTNVKSLPMPNVTENVAKNSTYTYRSSGDLIYPKFHSQFEAMPKVAHKVRAVTKDCNATEYITISYRIDEDTAWTVLGSFITSPRPTALGFPVSGDKVGLAFENIQFKASFARGSTTTTSPKMVSLILEYRVIPPVLWGFNMKVNAMSQGNQRGQDIIDALRTAIETGTLLSFYPGGDPSGTEYFVEVVGVPGQEGTTEFGNEGIYDLSVQEVID
;
A
#
# COMPACT_ATOMS: atom_id res chain seq x y z
N MET A 1 21.95 16.23 3.42
CA MET A 1 22.93 17.19 3.96
C MET A 1 22.25 18.53 4.07
N SER A 2 22.22 19.05 5.28
CA SER A 2 21.57 20.30 5.68
C SER A 2 22.49 20.94 6.71
N THR A 3 22.59 22.27 6.70
CA THR A 3 23.49 23.01 7.59
C THR A 3 22.71 23.84 8.61
N ARG A 4 23.23 23.91 9.83
CA ARG A 4 22.75 24.79 10.89
C ARG A 4 23.92 25.61 11.41
N THR A 5 23.86 26.93 11.24
CA THR A 5 24.77 27.85 11.92
C THR A 5 24.34 28.03 13.37
N LEU A 6 25.28 27.99 14.31
CA LEU A 6 25.12 28.32 15.72
C LEU A 6 26.04 29.48 16.06
N VAL A 7 25.50 30.51 16.70
CA VAL A 7 26.23 31.72 17.12
C VAL A 7 26.39 31.76 18.65
N PRO A 8 27.37 32.50 19.17
CA PRO A 8 27.47 32.82 20.60
C PRO A 8 26.19 33.44 21.14
N ASN A 9 25.70 32.95 22.29
CA ASN A 9 24.56 33.51 23.03
C ASN A 9 24.88 33.86 24.49
N GLY A 10 26.12 33.60 24.93
CA GLY A 10 26.56 33.83 26.30
C GLY A 10 28.05 33.53 26.49
N ALA A 11 28.58 33.91 27.64
CA ALA A 11 29.95 33.56 28.03
C ALA A 11 30.06 32.05 28.30
N GLY A 12 31.10 31.41 27.75
CA GLY A 12 31.51 30.06 28.12
C GLY A 12 32.63 30.09 29.16
N ASP A 13 33.29 28.95 29.36
CA ASP A 13 34.16 28.70 30.52
C ASP A 13 35.55 29.36 30.44
N SER A 14 35.78 30.24 29.46
CA SER A 14 37.03 30.98 29.30
C SER A 14 36.73 32.34 28.67
N THR A 15 37.09 33.41 29.36
CA THR A 15 37.03 34.80 28.88
C THR A 15 38.36 35.48 29.23
N GLN A 16 39.37 35.22 28.42
CA GLN A 16 40.71 35.77 28.60
C GLN A 16 40.95 36.98 27.70
N LEU A 17 40.44 36.94 26.46
CA LEU A 17 40.63 38.03 25.50
C LEU A 17 39.98 39.33 25.99
N VAL A 18 40.50 40.46 25.52
CA VAL A 18 39.97 41.78 25.84
C VAL A 18 38.86 42.11 24.83
N PRO A 19 37.64 42.50 25.24
CA PRO A 19 36.59 42.95 24.32
C PRO A 19 36.82 44.41 23.91
N SER A 20 36.37 44.80 22.72
CA SER A 20 36.30 46.21 22.31
C SER A 20 35.15 46.96 23.00
N ALA A 21 34.06 46.26 23.34
CA ALA A 21 32.91 46.77 24.08
C ALA A 21 32.12 45.62 24.73
N GLY A 22 31.39 45.88 25.82
CA GLY A 22 30.52 44.87 26.45
C GLY A 22 31.29 43.63 26.97
N ALA A 23 30.68 42.46 26.85
CA ALA A 23 31.29 41.17 27.16
C ALA A 23 31.78 40.46 25.89
N ASN A 24 32.82 39.63 26.02
CA ASN A 24 33.56 39.00 24.90
C ASN A 24 32.67 38.33 23.83
N TRP A 25 31.62 37.62 24.24
CA TRP A 25 30.69 36.95 23.32
C TRP A 25 29.88 37.94 22.45
N GLN A 26 29.64 39.14 22.95
CA GLN A 26 28.97 40.27 22.26
C GLN A 26 29.91 41.05 21.32
N CYS A 27 31.19 40.68 21.30
CA CYS A 27 32.21 41.20 20.39
C CYS A 27 32.52 40.22 19.25
N VAL A 28 31.82 39.08 19.16
CA VAL A 28 32.07 38.03 18.16
C VAL A 28 30.81 37.45 17.49
N ASP A 29 29.64 38.06 17.75
CA ASP A 29 28.36 37.79 17.09
C ASP A 29 28.08 38.75 15.92
N ALA A 30 28.72 39.93 15.92
CA ALA A 30 28.41 41.04 15.02
C ALA A 30 29.30 41.12 13.75
N ILE A 31 28.69 41.43 12.61
CA ILE A 31 29.39 41.90 11.40
C ILE A 31 29.61 43.42 11.54
N GLY A 32 30.41 43.83 12.53
CA GLY A 32 30.55 45.22 12.98
C GLY A 32 32.00 45.72 13.08
N THR A 33 32.19 46.85 13.76
CA THR A 33 33.52 47.37 14.13
C THR A 33 34.13 46.64 15.33
N ASP A 34 33.31 45.88 16.06
CA ASP A 34 33.64 45.27 17.33
C ASP A 34 34.47 43.99 17.17
N TYR A 35 35.24 43.65 18.20
CA TYR A 35 36.17 42.53 18.20
C TYR A 35 36.62 42.14 19.61
N VAL A 36 37.08 40.90 19.77
CA VAL A 36 37.95 40.50 20.89
C VAL A 36 39.42 40.49 20.46
N TRP A 37 40.33 40.78 21.38
CA TRP A 37 41.76 40.95 21.07
C TRP A 37 42.70 40.63 22.23
N HIS A 38 44.00 40.71 21.99
CA HIS A 38 45.04 40.58 23.02
C HIS A 38 46.24 41.49 22.69
N GLU A 39 46.70 42.26 23.68
CA GLU A 39 47.90 43.11 23.61
C GLU A 39 49.18 42.32 23.91
N LEU A 40 50.21 42.52 23.08
CA LEU A 40 51.51 41.87 23.30
C LEU A 40 52.29 42.56 24.44
N GLU A 41 52.28 41.98 25.64
CA GLU A 41 53.37 42.23 26.60
C GLU A 41 54.69 41.74 26.00
N ALA A 42 55.73 42.58 26.07
CA ALA A 42 56.87 42.61 25.14
C ALA A 42 57.89 41.44 25.22
N SER A 43 57.50 40.25 25.68
CA SER A 43 58.39 39.10 25.85
C SER A 43 57.77 37.70 25.69
N GLN A 44 56.46 37.55 25.42
CA GLN A 44 55.80 36.24 25.50
C GLN A 44 54.99 35.84 24.26
N ASN A 45 55.26 34.65 23.72
CA ASN A 45 54.42 34.01 22.70
C ASN A 45 53.22 33.28 23.35
N THR A 46 52.42 33.97 24.18
CA THR A 46 51.36 33.35 25.00
C THR A 46 50.04 33.25 24.24
N THR A 47 49.38 32.09 24.31
CA THR A 47 48.07 31.86 23.68
C THR A 47 46.93 32.23 24.62
N TRP A 48 46.19 33.28 24.29
CA TRP A 48 44.98 33.71 25.02
C TRP A 48 43.74 33.18 24.32
N LYS A 49 42.69 32.82 25.08
CA LYS A 49 41.61 31.98 24.56
C LYS A 49 40.24 32.25 25.19
N ASP A 50 39.22 32.20 24.34
CA ASP A 50 37.83 32.33 24.75
C ASP A 50 36.99 31.13 24.34
N LEU A 51 35.98 30.82 25.15
CA LEU A 51 34.90 29.90 24.86
C LEU A 51 33.58 30.65 25.05
N TYR A 52 32.61 30.38 24.18
CA TYR A 52 31.28 30.94 24.22
C TYR A 52 30.25 29.82 24.33
N ALA A 53 29.17 30.08 25.07
CA ALA A 53 27.96 29.28 24.97
C ALA A 53 27.29 29.57 23.62
N LEU A 54 26.71 28.54 23.00
CA LEU A 54 26.08 28.63 21.69
C LEU A 54 24.55 28.61 21.81
N GLU A 55 23.86 29.16 20.81
CA GLU A 55 22.42 28.93 20.68
C GLU A 55 22.09 27.45 20.46
N ALA A 56 20.97 27.00 21.04
CA ALA A 56 20.51 25.61 20.90
C ALA A 56 20.37 25.22 19.42
N SER A 57 20.84 24.02 19.08
CA SER A 57 20.90 23.56 17.71
C SER A 57 19.53 23.48 17.05
N ASN A 58 18.51 23.09 17.83
CA ASN A 58 17.17 22.76 17.34
C ASN A 58 17.19 21.66 16.26
N ILE A 59 18.24 20.83 16.24
CA ILE A 59 18.31 19.61 15.43
C ILE A 59 17.59 18.51 16.20
N ALA A 60 16.68 17.78 15.56
CA ALA A 60 15.85 16.77 16.24
C ALA A 60 16.50 15.37 16.26
N SER A 61 16.60 14.74 15.09
CA SER A 61 17.27 13.44 14.92
C SER A 61 18.02 13.46 13.60
N ALA A 62 19.35 13.40 13.68
CA ALA A 62 20.23 13.39 12.52
C ALA A 62 21.54 12.65 12.82
N VAL A 63 22.16 12.09 11.78
CA VAL A 63 23.60 11.85 11.77
C VAL A 63 24.28 13.19 11.53
N ILE A 64 25.17 13.61 12.44
CA ILE A 64 26.01 14.78 12.20
C ILE A 64 27.17 14.34 11.28
N ASN A 65 27.31 15.01 10.13
CA ASN A 65 28.35 14.74 9.14
C ASN A 65 29.67 15.42 9.55
N SER A 66 29.60 16.67 10.03
CA SER A 66 30.74 17.41 10.60
C SER A 66 30.32 18.65 11.39
N VAL A 67 31.23 19.12 12.24
CA VAL A 67 31.13 20.40 12.97
C VAL A 67 32.25 21.31 12.49
N THR A 68 31.95 22.47 11.92
CA THR A 68 32.96 23.42 11.42
C THR A 68 32.95 24.69 12.25
N VAL A 69 34.09 25.03 12.87
CA VAL A 69 34.26 26.28 13.61
C VAL A 69 34.85 27.32 12.68
N TYR A 70 34.14 28.41 12.46
CA TYR A 70 34.59 29.57 11.70
C TYR A 70 35.00 30.72 12.62
N PHE A 71 36.10 31.39 12.29
CA PHE A 71 36.57 32.57 13.00
C PHE A 71 37.23 33.56 12.04
N ARG A 72 37.01 34.87 12.23
CA ARG A 72 37.55 35.92 11.35
C ARG A 72 38.55 36.80 12.07
N CYS A 73 39.82 36.72 11.67
CA CYS A 73 40.92 37.40 12.36
C CYS A 73 41.76 38.29 11.43
N LYS A 74 42.40 39.30 12.02
CA LYS A 74 43.55 40.03 11.45
C LYS A 74 44.60 40.24 12.54
N HIS A 75 45.84 40.53 12.15
CA HIS A 75 46.83 41.15 13.04
C HIS A 75 47.14 42.59 12.61
N PHE A 76 47.80 43.37 13.47
CA PHE A 76 48.20 44.75 13.17
C PHE A 76 49.65 45.03 13.63
N GLY A 77 50.29 45.99 12.96
CA GLY A 77 51.71 46.27 13.12
C GLY A 77 52.60 45.27 12.35
N LEU A 78 53.85 45.12 12.81
CA LEU A 78 54.85 44.19 12.24
C LEU A 78 54.82 42.80 12.90
N SER A 79 53.75 42.48 13.63
CA SER A 79 53.55 41.17 14.24
C SER A 79 53.42 40.07 13.18
N SER A 80 53.65 38.83 13.61
CA SER A 80 53.06 37.64 12.98
C SER A 80 52.22 36.94 14.03
N GLY A 81 51.27 36.10 13.62
CA GLY A 81 50.40 35.45 14.60
C GLY A 81 49.55 34.35 14.00
N TYR A 82 48.96 33.54 14.88
CA TYR A 82 48.07 32.46 14.51
C TYR A 82 46.81 32.45 15.39
N ALA A 83 45.72 32.03 14.77
CA ALA A 83 44.45 31.75 15.45
C ALA A 83 44.15 30.25 15.36
N LEU A 84 43.48 29.71 16.37
CA LEU A 84 43.02 28.32 16.41
C LEU A 84 41.54 28.30 16.80
N SER A 85 40.77 27.39 16.23
CA SER A 85 39.46 27.05 16.80
C SER A 85 39.66 26.48 18.20
N TYR A 86 38.80 26.88 19.13
CA TYR A 86 38.81 26.41 20.50
C TYR A 86 37.43 25.84 20.81
N ILE A 87 37.34 24.56 21.18
CA ILE A 87 36.06 23.88 21.44
C ILE A 87 36.09 23.08 22.72
N LYS A 88 34.95 22.97 23.40
CA LYS A 88 34.79 22.17 24.61
C LYS A 88 33.58 21.24 24.48
N THR A 89 33.82 19.95 24.68
CA THR A 89 32.83 18.85 24.64
C THR A 89 33.22 17.81 25.69
N HIS A 90 32.25 17.13 26.32
CA HIS A 90 32.50 16.25 27.48
C HIS A 90 33.36 16.89 28.57
N SER A 91 33.08 18.16 28.89
CA SER A 91 33.87 19.01 29.79
C SER A 91 35.36 19.20 29.44
N THR A 92 35.83 18.70 28.29
CA THR A 92 37.23 18.65 27.87
C THR A 92 37.48 19.58 26.69
N VAL A 93 38.61 20.29 26.67
CA VAL A 93 38.86 21.38 25.72
C VAL A 93 39.92 21.00 24.68
N TYR A 94 39.63 21.26 23.41
CA TYR A 94 40.44 20.90 22.25
C TYR A 94 40.78 22.13 21.40
N GLN A 95 41.91 22.06 20.69
CA GLN A 95 42.39 23.12 19.80
C GLN A 95 42.48 22.60 18.36
N GLY A 96 42.09 23.42 17.38
CA GLY A 96 42.32 23.14 15.96
C GLY A 96 43.76 23.39 15.52
N SER A 97 44.06 23.11 14.26
CA SER A 97 45.35 23.46 13.65
C SER A 97 45.52 24.97 13.54
N ALA A 98 46.71 25.47 13.91
CA ALA A 98 47.06 26.89 13.86
C ALA A 98 46.93 27.49 12.44
N GLN A 99 46.16 28.57 12.33
CA GLN A 99 45.92 29.31 11.09
C GLN A 99 46.73 30.60 11.10
N ALA A 100 47.66 30.78 10.16
CA ALA A 100 48.44 32.01 10.04
C ALA A 100 47.56 33.20 9.65
N ILE A 101 47.58 34.25 10.47
CA ILE A 101 46.73 35.44 10.33
C ILE A 101 47.41 36.46 9.41
N THR A 102 46.63 37.25 8.65
CA THR A 102 47.14 38.33 7.79
C THR A 102 46.81 39.73 8.35
N THR A 103 47.38 40.78 7.75
CA THR A 103 47.09 42.19 8.11
C THR A 103 45.66 42.64 7.76
N SER A 104 44.88 41.79 7.07
CA SER A 104 43.47 42.01 6.72
C SER A 104 42.57 40.94 7.34
N TYR A 105 41.29 41.28 7.57
CA TYR A 105 40.31 40.38 8.19
C TYR A 105 39.92 39.21 7.26
N VAL A 106 40.62 38.08 7.42
CA VAL A 106 40.38 36.81 6.72
C VAL A 106 39.55 35.89 7.59
N THR A 107 38.59 35.19 6.98
CA THR A 107 37.81 34.14 7.64
C THR A 107 38.48 32.79 7.46
N TYR A 108 38.68 32.08 8.57
CA TYR A 108 39.24 30.74 8.64
C TYR A 108 38.17 29.77 9.12
N GLY A 109 38.32 28.49 8.79
CA GLY A 109 37.39 27.43 9.20
C GLY A 109 38.14 26.13 9.51
N VAL A 110 37.78 25.47 10.61
CA VAL A 110 38.35 24.18 11.03
C VAL A 110 37.22 23.16 11.18
N ILE A 111 37.34 22.04 10.45
CA ILE A 111 36.31 20.99 10.36
C ILE A 111 36.66 19.84 11.31
N TYR A 112 35.69 19.44 12.14
CA TYR A 112 35.72 18.28 13.03
C TYR A 112 34.69 17.26 12.53
N THR A 113 35.12 16.27 11.76
CA THR A 113 34.26 15.19 11.24
C THR A 113 33.87 14.17 12.31
N THR A 114 34.66 14.06 13.38
CA THR A 114 34.37 13.29 14.60
C THR A 114 34.55 14.15 15.84
N ASN A 115 33.91 13.77 16.94
CA ASN A 115 34.13 14.40 18.24
C ASN A 115 35.53 14.01 18.76
N PRO A 116 36.43 14.97 19.07
CA PRO A 116 37.80 14.68 19.47
C PRO A 116 37.95 14.06 20.88
N PHE A 117 36.86 13.98 21.67
CA PHE A 117 36.83 13.24 22.94
C PHE A 117 36.46 11.76 22.74
N THR A 118 35.42 11.47 21.96
CA THR A 118 34.90 10.10 21.79
C THR A 118 35.50 9.36 20.59
N GLY A 119 36.08 10.08 19.62
CA GLY A 119 36.64 9.52 18.39
C GLY A 119 35.60 9.08 17.35
N VAL A 120 34.30 9.25 17.62
CA VAL A 120 33.18 8.84 16.75
C VAL A 120 32.45 10.05 16.16
N ALA A 121 31.46 9.81 15.29
CA ALA A 121 30.61 10.88 14.76
C ALA A 121 29.87 11.61 15.90
N TRP A 122 29.68 12.92 15.76
CA TRP A 122 28.99 13.74 16.74
C TRP A 122 27.51 13.35 16.88
N THR A 123 26.99 13.42 18.09
CA THR A 123 25.56 13.30 18.42
C THR A 123 24.94 14.68 18.67
N VAL A 124 23.61 14.81 18.51
CA VAL A 124 22.89 16.08 18.71
C VAL A 124 23.13 16.66 20.12
N ALA A 125 23.11 15.84 21.17
CA ALA A 125 23.37 16.30 22.53
C ALA A 125 24.78 16.88 22.71
N GLU A 126 25.80 16.31 22.05
CA GLU A 126 27.17 16.86 22.07
C GLU A 126 27.32 18.16 21.27
N ILE A 127 26.33 18.51 20.43
CA ILE A 127 26.22 19.82 19.75
C ILE A 127 25.53 20.84 20.65
N ASP A 128 24.47 20.46 21.36
CA ASP A 128 23.75 21.36 22.27
C ASP A 128 24.57 21.68 23.55
N ASP A 129 25.41 20.75 24.01
CA ASP A 129 26.40 20.96 25.09
C ASP A 129 27.73 21.60 24.61
N LEU A 130 27.87 21.91 23.31
CA LEU A 130 29.13 22.42 22.73
C LEU A 130 29.37 23.89 23.11
N GLN A 131 30.50 24.17 23.76
CA GLN A 131 31.06 25.54 23.75
C GLN A 131 32.10 25.65 22.63
N SER A 132 32.12 26.80 21.95
CA SER A 132 33.07 27.09 20.88
C SER A 132 33.56 28.53 20.96
N GLY A 133 34.76 28.77 20.45
CA GLY A 133 35.41 30.08 20.44
C GLY A 133 36.74 30.04 19.72
N VAL A 134 37.64 30.95 20.11
CA VAL A 134 38.90 31.19 19.42
C VAL A 134 40.05 31.33 20.41
N ALA A 135 41.22 30.82 20.02
CA ALA A 135 42.49 31.06 20.68
C ALA A 135 43.38 31.90 19.76
N LEU A 136 44.02 32.95 20.29
CA LEU A 136 44.88 33.88 19.56
C LEU A 136 46.30 33.85 20.15
N ASN A 137 47.32 33.84 19.28
CA ASN A 137 48.73 33.87 19.70
C ASN A 137 49.55 34.77 18.75
N SER A 138 50.22 35.76 19.33
CA SER A 138 51.16 36.66 18.64
C SER A 138 52.59 36.14 18.76
N ILE A 139 53.26 36.04 17.62
CA ILE A 139 54.66 35.63 17.50
C ILE A 139 55.52 36.90 17.40
N THR A 140 56.53 36.97 18.27
CA THR A 140 57.31 38.18 18.50
C THR A 140 58.11 38.63 17.27
N GLY A 141 57.87 39.86 16.81
CA GLY A 141 58.53 40.52 15.67
C GLY A 141 59.29 41.82 16.03
N GLY A 142 59.68 41.99 17.29
CA GLY A 142 60.43 43.17 17.78
C GLY A 142 59.59 44.42 18.08
N SER A 143 58.29 44.39 17.79
CA SER A 143 57.31 45.45 18.12
C SER A 143 56.03 44.84 18.67
N ALA A 144 55.33 45.55 19.56
CA ALA A 144 53.96 45.23 19.93
C ALA A 144 53.05 45.27 18.68
N GLY A 145 52.11 44.32 18.60
CA GLY A 145 51.21 44.21 17.45
C GLY A 145 50.09 43.22 17.74
N ASP A 146 48.88 43.75 17.81
CA ASP A 146 47.70 43.06 18.29
C ASP A 146 47.15 42.05 17.29
N ILE A 147 46.32 41.12 17.80
CA ILE A 147 45.48 40.24 16.99
C ILE A 147 44.03 40.47 17.39
N TYR A 148 43.17 40.67 16.39
CA TYR A 148 41.74 40.94 16.58
C TYR A 148 40.91 39.83 15.92
N CYS A 149 39.90 39.32 16.62
CA CYS A 149 38.87 38.44 16.08
C CYS A 149 37.52 39.17 16.06
N GLN A 150 36.88 39.23 14.89
CA GLN A 150 35.65 39.98 14.62
C GLN A 150 34.38 39.12 14.78
N TYR A 151 34.47 37.82 14.50
CA TYR A 151 33.40 36.87 14.79
C TYR A 151 33.92 35.44 14.96
N ALA A 152 33.19 34.64 15.72
CA ALA A 152 33.41 33.21 15.89
C ALA A 152 32.05 32.47 15.96
N TYR A 153 31.81 31.51 15.06
CA TYR A 153 30.55 30.76 14.99
C TYR A 153 30.78 29.32 14.53
N VAL A 154 29.79 28.45 14.76
CA VAL A 154 29.83 27.04 14.35
C VAL A 154 28.85 26.80 13.21
N VAL A 155 29.20 25.93 12.26
CA VAL A 155 28.27 25.36 11.27
C VAL A 155 28.29 23.84 11.42
N VAL A 156 27.13 23.28 11.72
CA VAL A 156 26.90 21.84 11.82
C VAL A 156 26.31 21.38 10.49
N ASP A 157 27.00 20.48 9.78
CA ASP A 157 26.44 19.76 8.63
C ASP A 157 25.91 18.41 9.11
N PHE A 158 24.67 18.08 8.73
CA PHE A 158 23.98 16.88 9.19
C PHE A 158 23.06 16.29 8.12
N THR A 159 22.69 15.03 8.34
CA THR A 159 21.75 14.28 7.52
C THR A 159 20.65 13.75 8.43
N MET A 160 19.43 14.29 8.30
CA MET A 160 18.25 13.87 9.08
C MET A 160 18.06 12.35 9.02
N THR A 161 17.94 11.70 10.18
CA THR A 161 17.68 10.27 10.28
C THR A 161 16.20 10.00 10.14
N VAL A 162 15.81 9.47 8.98
CA VAL A 162 14.42 9.07 8.71
C VAL A 162 14.18 7.69 9.33
N SER A 163 13.79 7.67 10.60
CA SER A 163 13.15 6.49 11.20
C SER A 163 11.82 6.24 10.48
N ALA A 164 11.72 5.14 9.74
CA ALA A 164 10.59 4.89 8.87
C ALA A 164 9.43 4.21 9.62
N SER A 165 8.36 4.96 9.91
CA SER A 165 6.98 4.45 9.98
C SER A 165 5.96 5.59 10.13
N CYS A 166 5.14 5.83 9.10
CA CYS A 166 3.75 6.32 9.18
C CYS A 166 3.12 6.36 7.77
N SER A 167 1.81 6.12 7.68
CA SER A 167 1.00 6.41 6.49
C SER A 167 -0.10 7.43 6.83
N LEU A 168 -0.37 8.34 5.90
CA LEU A 168 -1.46 9.32 6.00
C LEU A 168 -2.74 8.75 5.37
N GLY A 169 -3.84 8.81 6.11
CA GLY A 169 -5.19 8.48 5.63
C GLY A 169 -6.14 9.65 5.80
N PHE A 170 -6.92 9.95 4.76
CA PHE A 170 -7.98 10.96 4.77
C PHE A 170 -9.22 10.47 4.03
N SER A 171 -10.38 10.56 4.69
CA SER A 171 -11.69 10.75 4.06
C SER A 171 -12.20 12.17 4.40
N ALA A 172 -13.27 12.71 3.79
CA ALA A 172 -13.92 13.99 4.17
C ALA A 172 -15.08 14.44 3.26
N THR A 173 -16.33 14.05 3.57
CA THR A 173 -17.53 14.49 2.83
C THR A 173 -18.22 15.65 3.56
N SER A 174 -18.57 16.83 2.99
CA SER A 174 -18.27 17.54 1.71
C SER A 174 -19.04 18.88 1.75
N SER A 175 -18.72 19.98 1.08
CA SER A 175 -17.52 20.58 0.45
C SER A 175 -17.91 22.08 0.14
N ARG A 176 -17.11 23.03 -0.36
CA ARG A 176 -15.90 23.02 -1.20
C ARG A 176 -15.02 24.26 -0.98
N ALA A 177 -13.76 24.07 -0.60
CA ALA A 177 -12.56 24.73 -1.16
C ALA A 177 -11.31 24.06 -0.56
N LEU A 178 -10.13 24.25 -1.16
CA LEU A 178 -8.87 23.63 -0.74
C LEU A 178 -8.01 24.59 0.10
N ALA A 179 -7.36 24.06 1.14
CA ALA A 179 -5.95 24.28 1.47
C ALA A 179 -5.44 23.21 2.46
N LEU A 180 -4.12 22.97 2.51
CA LEU A 180 -3.46 22.00 3.40
C LEU A 180 -2.82 22.70 4.61
N THR A 181 -2.58 21.96 5.71
CA THR A 181 -1.34 21.98 6.53
C THR A 181 -1.25 20.71 7.40
N LYS A 182 -0.06 20.42 7.96
CA LYS A 182 0.41 19.11 8.48
C LYS A 182 0.70 19.11 9.99
N THR A 183 0.31 18.02 10.67
CA THR A 183 0.88 17.53 11.96
C THR A 183 0.97 15.99 11.92
N SER A 184 1.40 15.32 13.01
CA SER A 184 1.91 13.92 12.98
C SER A 184 1.41 13.01 14.11
N GLU A 185 1.13 11.75 13.76
CA GLU A 185 0.86 10.58 14.61
C GLU A 185 -0.44 10.57 15.48
N PRO A 186 -0.95 9.40 15.94
CA PRO A 186 -1.73 8.50 15.08
C PRO A 186 -2.97 7.91 15.81
N PRO A 187 -3.55 6.82 15.27
CA PRO A 187 -4.41 6.84 14.11
C PRO A 187 -5.66 7.69 14.37
N LEU A 188 -6.11 8.44 13.36
CA LEU A 188 -7.46 9.02 13.38
C LEU A 188 -8.46 7.97 12.87
N SER A 189 -9.69 7.94 13.39
CA SER A 189 -10.81 7.49 12.55
C SER A 189 -11.37 8.71 11.84
N PHE A 190 -12.01 8.48 10.70
CA PHE A 190 -12.58 9.55 9.92
C PHE A 190 -14.07 9.31 9.67
N GLU A 191 -14.90 10.23 10.16
CA GLU A 191 -16.35 10.07 10.23
C GLU A 191 -17.04 11.46 10.18
N THR A 192 -17.43 11.88 8.98
CA THR A 192 -18.07 13.18 8.69
C THR A 192 -19.59 13.16 8.79
N TYR A 193 -20.16 14.20 9.40
CA TYR A 193 -21.60 14.28 9.66
C TYR A 193 -22.20 15.69 9.53
N PRO A 194 -23.24 15.88 8.68
CA PRO A 194 -23.97 17.13 8.59
C PRO A 194 -25.03 17.28 9.70
N SER A 195 -24.63 17.78 10.88
CA SER A 195 -25.57 18.35 11.86
C SER A 195 -26.06 19.73 11.39
N VAL A 196 -27.33 20.08 11.68
CA VAL A 196 -27.95 21.33 11.21
C VAL A 196 -28.47 22.16 12.38
N GLU A 197 -27.64 23.06 12.92
CA GLU A 197 -28.12 24.07 13.87
C GLU A 197 -29.20 24.97 13.29
N ASN A 198 -29.96 25.62 14.19
CA ASN A 198 -30.79 26.78 13.88
C ASN A 198 -29.95 28.05 13.51
N ASN A 199 -28.82 27.88 12.79
CA ASN A 199 -28.10 28.96 12.10
C ASN A 199 -27.06 28.47 11.05
N GLN A 200 -27.54 27.78 10.01
CA GLN A 200 -26.95 27.80 8.65
C GLN A 200 -25.42 27.54 8.49
N GLY A 201 -24.84 26.58 9.22
CA GLY A 201 -23.44 26.17 9.05
C GLY A 201 -23.26 24.64 9.05
N TYR A 202 -22.52 24.12 8.06
CA TYR A 202 -22.02 22.73 8.05
C TYR A 202 -20.62 22.67 8.66
N PHE A 203 -20.27 21.54 9.28
CA PHE A 203 -18.98 21.32 9.90
C PHE A 203 -18.29 20.06 9.36
N LEU A 204 -17.00 20.20 9.06
CA LEU A 204 -16.07 19.10 8.90
C LEU A 204 -15.50 18.77 10.29
N CYS A 205 -15.75 17.57 10.78
CA CYS A 205 -15.31 17.07 12.09
C CYS A 205 -14.33 15.90 11.91
N ILE A 206 -13.29 15.82 12.75
CA ILE A 206 -12.22 14.82 12.68
C ILE A 206 -11.83 14.33 14.09
N ALA A 207 -11.65 13.02 14.27
CA ALA A 207 -11.48 12.34 15.55
C ALA A 207 -10.14 11.58 15.62
N SER A 208 -9.41 11.62 16.75
CA SER A 208 -8.08 11.01 16.88
C SER A 208 -7.99 10.06 18.06
N ARG A 209 -7.32 8.92 17.87
CA ARG A 209 -7.02 7.96 18.95
C ARG A 209 -5.89 8.43 19.86
N ALA A 210 -5.05 9.37 19.43
CA ALA A 210 -3.95 9.96 20.20
C ALA A 210 -4.03 11.48 20.36
N SER A 211 -5.17 12.12 20.06
CA SER A 211 -5.35 13.57 20.20
C SER A 211 -6.80 13.96 20.41
N ALA A 212 -7.02 15.20 20.84
CA ALA A 212 -8.33 15.82 20.81
C ALA A 212 -8.97 15.77 19.41
N SER A 213 -10.30 15.68 19.36
CA SER A 213 -11.04 15.87 18.11
C SER A 213 -11.22 17.34 17.76
N ILE A 214 -11.18 17.64 16.45
CA ILE A 214 -11.25 19.01 15.91
C ILE A 214 -12.35 19.14 14.87
N LYS A 215 -12.81 20.38 14.64
CA LYS A 215 -13.82 20.73 13.64
C LYS A 215 -13.50 22.06 12.96
N THR A 216 -14.09 22.24 11.78
CA THR A 216 -14.13 23.53 11.08
C THR A 216 -15.43 23.72 10.32
N SER A 217 -15.96 24.95 10.32
CA SER A 217 -16.96 25.44 9.36
C SER A 217 -16.36 26.39 8.31
N SER A 218 -15.04 26.55 8.32
CA SER A 218 -14.32 27.35 7.32
C SER A 218 -14.31 26.60 6.00
N SER A 219 -14.93 27.17 4.97
CA SER A 219 -14.97 26.57 3.63
C SER A 219 -13.58 26.36 3.01
N THR A 220 -12.55 27.05 3.50
CA THR A 220 -11.15 26.93 3.09
C THR A 220 -10.27 26.14 4.08
N GLY A 221 -10.83 25.63 5.18
CA GLY A 221 -10.08 24.91 6.22
C GLY A 221 -9.07 25.78 7.00
N ALA A 222 -9.17 27.11 6.90
CA ALA A 222 -8.17 28.03 7.46
C ALA A 222 -8.23 28.24 8.99
N THR A 223 -9.28 27.74 9.65
CA THR A 223 -9.47 27.85 11.11
C THR A 223 -10.01 26.52 11.65
N TRP A 224 -9.42 26.02 12.73
CA TRP A 224 -9.85 24.79 13.40
C TRP A 224 -10.08 25.06 14.88
N THR A 225 -11.06 24.37 15.46
CA THR A 225 -11.42 24.44 16.88
C THR A 225 -11.77 23.05 17.38
N ASP A 226 -11.61 22.79 18.67
CA ASP A 226 -12.02 21.54 19.30
C ASP A 226 -13.48 21.16 19.00
N CYS A 227 -13.73 19.86 18.84
CA CYS A 227 -15.04 19.29 18.50
C CYS A 227 -15.73 18.69 19.73
N ALA A 228 -15.34 17.48 20.13
CA ALA A 228 -15.85 16.83 21.33
C ALA A 228 -15.08 17.33 22.56
N LYS A 229 -15.81 17.94 23.49
CA LYS A 229 -15.31 18.52 24.74
C LYS A 229 -16.39 18.45 25.79
N ASP A 230 -16.03 18.23 27.05
CA ASP A 230 -16.94 18.30 28.19
C ASP A 230 -16.77 19.65 28.92
N ALA A 231 -17.10 19.72 30.22
CA ALA A 231 -16.93 20.94 31.02
C ALA A 231 -15.51 21.12 31.59
N ASP A 232 -14.71 20.05 31.62
CA ASP A 232 -13.36 20.04 32.20
C ASP A 232 -12.28 20.16 31.12
N GLY A 233 -12.57 19.76 29.87
CA GLY A 233 -11.69 19.96 28.73
C GLY A 233 -12.09 19.19 27.48
N THR A 234 -11.13 18.96 26.58
CA THR A 234 -11.34 18.29 25.30
C THR A 234 -11.30 16.77 25.43
N PHE A 235 -12.19 16.08 24.73
CA PHE A 235 -12.33 14.62 24.80
C PHE A 235 -11.52 13.91 23.69
N LEU A 236 -10.93 12.76 24.05
CA LEU A 236 -10.32 11.81 23.11
C LEU A 236 -11.41 11.03 22.37
N ALA A 237 -12.15 11.74 21.51
CA ALA A 237 -13.00 11.11 20.51
C ALA A 237 -12.11 10.52 19.41
N SER A 238 -12.18 9.19 19.27
CA SER A 238 -11.51 8.42 18.21
C SER A 238 -12.40 8.16 17.02
N HIS A 239 -13.67 7.84 17.27
CA HIS A 239 -14.72 7.57 16.28
C HIS A 239 -15.90 8.52 16.50
N PHE A 240 -16.69 8.77 15.45
CA PHE A 240 -17.82 9.68 15.44
C PHE A 240 -19.06 9.04 14.81
N ALA A 241 -20.26 9.42 15.24
CA ALA A 241 -21.51 8.92 14.64
C ALA A 241 -22.66 9.94 14.74
N GLN A 242 -23.31 10.30 13.62
CA GLN A 242 -24.54 11.12 13.69
C GLN A 242 -25.75 10.25 14.00
N TYR A 243 -26.24 10.38 15.22
CA TYR A 243 -27.38 9.63 15.71
C TYR A 243 -28.43 10.61 16.27
N LEU A 244 -29.65 10.55 15.74
CA LEU A 244 -30.78 11.41 16.13
C LEU A 244 -30.43 12.92 16.19
N ASN A 245 -29.74 13.41 15.14
CA ASN A 245 -29.24 14.79 15.00
C ASN A 245 -28.21 15.25 16.07
N ARG A 246 -27.67 14.33 16.87
CA ARG A 246 -26.49 14.56 17.72
C ARG A 246 -25.26 13.98 17.03
N LEU A 247 -24.09 14.56 17.27
CA LEU A 247 -22.81 13.92 16.97
C LEU A 247 -22.38 13.13 18.21
N CYS A 248 -22.39 11.81 18.13
CA CYS A 248 -21.85 10.90 19.13
C CYS A 248 -20.35 10.69 18.91
N SER A 249 -19.61 10.38 19.97
CA SER A 249 -18.18 10.06 19.93
C SER A 249 -17.83 8.88 20.84
N LEU A 250 -16.82 8.12 20.40
CA LEU A 250 -16.32 6.94 21.09
C LEU A 250 -14.78 7.01 21.16
N ASN A 251 -14.19 6.71 22.31
CA ASN A 251 -12.73 6.60 22.45
C ASN A 251 -12.19 5.34 21.72
N PHE A 252 -10.88 5.17 21.63
CA PHE A 252 -10.25 3.95 21.10
C PHE A 252 -10.28 2.83 22.14
N GLU A 253 -9.94 3.19 23.36
CA GLU A 253 -10.05 2.34 24.54
C GLU A 253 -11.50 2.33 25.04
N HIS A 254 -11.84 1.35 25.88
CA HIS A 254 -13.13 1.22 26.57
C HIS A 254 -13.52 2.42 27.47
N THR A 255 -12.65 3.43 27.59
CA THR A 255 -12.77 4.59 28.47
C THR A 255 -13.38 5.82 27.79
N GLY A 256 -14.67 5.70 27.45
CA GLY A 256 -15.55 6.86 27.29
C GLY A 256 -16.38 6.88 26.01
N PHE A 257 -17.61 7.34 26.18
CA PHE A 257 -18.54 7.72 25.12
C PHE A 257 -19.07 9.12 25.41
N GLY A 258 -19.24 9.93 24.37
CA GLY A 258 -19.78 11.30 24.48
C GLY A 258 -20.80 11.59 23.39
N TYR A 259 -21.62 12.63 23.58
CA TYR A 259 -22.48 13.13 22.51
C TYR A 259 -22.77 14.63 22.64
N SER A 260 -22.86 15.29 21.49
CA SER A 260 -23.26 16.68 21.36
C SER A 260 -24.72 16.89 21.75
N GLU A 261 -25.15 18.14 21.91
CA GLU A 261 -26.58 18.43 21.99
C GLU A 261 -27.28 18.28 20.63
N VAL A 262 -28.62 18.21 20.64
CA VAL A 262 -29.38 18.04 19.39
C VAL A 262 -29.10 19.23 18.48
N ASN A 263 -28.52 18.95 17.31
CA ASN A 263 -27.97 19.89 16.34
C ASN A 263 -26.74 20.71 16.78
N ASP A 264 -26.54 20.94 18.09
CA ASP A 264 -25.45 21.77 18.65
C ASP A 264 -24.19 20.94 18.96
N ILE A 265 -23.10 21.25 18.26
CA ILE A 265 -21.75 20.71 18.48
C ILE A 265 -20.75 21.74 19.05
N TYR A 266 -21.21 22.92 19.48
CA TYR A 266 -20.43 24.01 20.08
C TYR A 266 -20.49 24.04 21.61
N SER A 267 -21.62 23.68 22.19
CA SER A 267 -21.79 23.49 23.64
C SER A 267 -20.89 22.37 24.17
N ASN A 268 -20.84 22.24 25.49
CA ASN A 268 -20.13 21.13 26.12
C ASN A 268 -20.96 19.85 25.97
N TRP A 269 -20.32 18.77 25.55
CA TRP A 269 -20.95 17.48 25.23
C TRP A 269 -21.30 16.73 26.51
N THR A 270 -22.37 15.93 26.45
CA THR A 270 -22.67 14.99 27.53
C THR A 270 -21.75 13.78 27.44
N LYS A 271 -21.00 13.53 28.52
CA LYS A 271 -20.12 12.37 28.68
C LYS A 271 -20.86 11.26 29.44
N LYS A 272 -20.77 10.03 28.96
CA LYS A 272 -21.29 8.83 29.64
C LYS A 272 -20.14 8.04 30.29
N ALA A 273 -20.48 7.08 31.14
CA ALA A 273 -19.50 6.22 31.79
C ALA A 273 -18.72 5.36 30.77
N SER A 274 -17.52 4.91 31.16
CA SER A 274 -16.76 3.87 30.43
C SER A 274 -17.57 2.57 30.32
N PHE A 275 -17.23 1.71 29.36
CA PHE A 275 -17.85 0.40 29.19
C PHE A 275 -17.19 -0.62 30.13
N PRO A 276 -17.81 -1.01 31.27
CA PRO A 276 -17.09 -1.74 32.32
C PRO A 276 -16.85 -3.22 31.98
N ASN A 277 -17.69 -3.79 31.11
CA ASN A 277 -17.72 -5.22 30.79
C ASN A 277 -17.19 -5.53 29.38
N LEU A 278 -16.61 -4.55 28.68
CA LEU A 278 -16.11 -4.69 27.32
C LEU A 278 -14.65 -4.21 27.24
N PRO A 279 -13.66 -5.06 27.60
CA PRO A 279 -12.25 -4.67 27.69
C PRO A 279 -11.55 -4.52 26.33
N PHE A 280 -12.28 -4.62 25.22
CA PHE A 280 -11.75 -4.55 23.87
C PHE A 280 -11.59 -3.10 23.38
N LYS A 281 -10.71 -2.91 22.39
CA LYS A 281 -10.53 -1.63 21.71
C LYS A 281 -11.55 -1.48 20.59
N PHE A 282 -12.08 -0.29 20.39
CA PHE A 282 -13.06 -0.02 19.35
C PHE A 282 -12.38 0.19 18.00
N THR A 283 -12.80 -0.55 16.98
CA THR A 283 -12.22 -0.48 15.63
C THR A 283 -12.93 0.54 14.73
N ASP A 284 -14.24 0.74 14.91
CA ASP A 284 -15.10 1.65 14.12
C ASP A 284 -16.45 1.94 14.83
N MET A 285 -17.18 3.01 14.46
CA MET A 285 -18.54 3.28 14.99
C MET A 285 -19.47 3.95 13.96
N PHE A 286 -20.55 3.28 13.58
CA PHE A 286 -21.45 3.71 12.50
C PHE A 286 -22.93 3.60 12.89
N VAL A 287 -23.81 4.35 12.21
CA VAL A 287 -25.26 4.22 12.35
C VAL A 287 -25.81 3.38 11.21
N ALA A 288 -26.71 2.47 11.55
CA ALA A 288 -27.48 1.66 10.62
C ALA A 288 -28.95 1.58 11.07
N ARG A 289 -29.68 0.60 10.57
CA ARG A 289 -31.03 0.25 11.04
C ARG A 289 -31.09 -1.18 11.52
N ASP A 290 -31.98 -1.44 12.48
CA ASP A 290 -32.26 -2.77 12.99
C ASP A 290 -33.37 -3.49 12.18
N ALA A 291 -33.87 -4.62 12.71
CA ALA A 291 -34.96 -5.37 12.08
C ALA A 291 -36.35 -4.70 12.18
N GLY A 292 -36.50 -3.63 12.98
CA GLY A 292 -37.69 -2.79 13.06
C GLY A 292 -37.69 -1.62 12.07
N ASP A 293 -36.61 -1.43 11.29
CA ASP A 293 -36.27 -0.21 10.55
C ASP A 293 -35.94 0.99 11.48
N ASP A 294 -35.78 0.79 12.79
CA ASP A 294 -35.39 1.88 13.69
C ASP A 294 -33.88 2.16 13.56
N PRO A 295 -33.45 3.44 13.62
CA PRO A 295 -32.05 3.80 13.54
C PRO A 295 -31.32 3.35 14.82
N VAL A 296 -30.19 2.66 14.67
CA VAL A 296 -29.40 2.13 15.79
C VAL A 296 -27.92 2.46 15.59
N LEU A 297 -27.26 2.78 16.70
CA LEU A 297 -25.82 3.03 16.75
C LEU A 297 -25.07 1.70 16.96
N TYR A 298 -24.19 1.35 16.03
CA TYR A 298 -23.36 0.16 16.06
C TYR A 298 -21.88 0.52 16.26
N PHE A 299 -21.15 -0.37 16.93
CA PHE A 299 -19.70 -0.28 17.07
C PHE A 299 -19.02 -1.63 16.82
N LEU A 300 -17.80 -1.57 16.32
CA LEU A 300 -16.99 -2.73 15.97
C LEU A 300 -15.81 -2.91 16.93
N THR A 301 -15.41 -4.17 17.13
CA THR A 301 -14.24 -4.56 17.93
C THR A 301 -13.50 -5.71 17.22
N PRO A 302 -12.29 -6.11 17.66
CA PRO A 302 -11.59 -7.29 17.13
C PRO A 302 -12.30 -8.64 17.28
N VAL A 303 -13.46 -8.72 17.95
CA VAL A 303 -14.20 -9.97 18.24
C VAL A 303 -15.67 -9.97 17.80
N GLY A 304 -16.22 -8.83 17.35
CA GLY A 304 -17.63 -8.78 16.95
C GLY A 304 -18.20 -7.38 16.73
N MET A 305 -19.44 -7.36 16.25
CA MET A 305 -20.29 -6.17 16.14
C MET A 305 -21.28 -6.09 17.30
N TYR A 306 -21.47 -4.89 17.84
CA TYR A 306 -22.32 -4.58 18.98
C TYR A 306 -23.23 -3.38 18.66
N TYR A 307 -24.34 -3.23 19.40
CA TYR A 307 -25.25 -2.08 19.33
C TYR A 307 -25.28 -1.31 20.66
N LEU A 308 -25.71 -0.04 20.64
CA LEU A 308 -25.75 0.86 21.80
C LEU A 308 -27.05 1.67 21.90
N ASP A 309 -27.88 1.40 22.93
CA ASP A 309 -28.96 2.31 23.37
C ASP A 309 -28.36 3.42 24.25
N VAL A 310 -27.96 4.52 23.63
CA VAL A 310 -27.34 5.67 24.32
C VAL A 310 -28.28 6.36 25.30
N PHE A 311 -29.55 6.50 24.93
CA PHE A 311 -30.43 7.54 25.44
C PHE A 311 -31.50 7.05 26.41
N SER A 312 -31.92 5.79 26.34
CA SER A 312 -32.90 5.22 27.27
C SER A 312 -32.20 4.70 28.53
N ASN A 313 -31.33 3.69 28.38
CA ASN A 313 -30.69 3.00 29.50
C ASN A 313 -29.15 3.13 29.55
N PHE A 314 -28.50 3.55 28.45
CA PHE A 314 -27.04 3.43 28.26
C PHE A 314 -26.57 1.96 28.35
N GLU A 315 -27.24 1.11 27.59
CA GLU A 315 -27.02 -0.34 27.51
C GLU A 315 -26.48 -0.73 26.13
N PHE A 316 -25.63 -1.76 26.08
CA PHE A 316 -25.07 -2.30 24.84
C PHE A 316 -25.24 -3.80 24.79
N GLY A 317 -25.48 -4.34 23.59
CA GLY A 317 -25.61 -5.77 23.35
C GLY A 317 -24.72 -6.24 22.20
N GLN A 318 -24.27 -7.49 22.28
CA GLN A 318 -23.57 -8.16 21.19
C GLN A 318 -24.59 -8.60 20.14
N THR A 319 -24.24 -8.45 18.85
CA THR A 319 -25.05 -9.00 17.75
C THR A 319 -24.61 -10.43 17.44
N GLU A 320 -25.39 -11.16 16.63
CA GLU A 320 -25.01 -12.50 16.16
C GLU A 320 -23.76 -12.50 15.25
N LEU A 321 -23.30 -11.33 14.79
CA LEU A 321 -22.06 -11.19 14.01
C LEU A 321 -20.85 -11.12 14.94
N THR A 322 -20.30 -12.29 15.26
CA THR A 322 -19.10 -12.49 16.10
C THR A 322 -17.99 -13.21 15.34
N TRP A 323 -16.73 -13.03 15.75
CA TRP A 323 -15.58 -13.71 15.15
C TRP A 323 -14.47 -13.97 16.19
N GLU A 324 -13.52 -14.86 15.86
CA GLU A 324 -12.30 -15.07 16.68
C GLU A 324 -11.45 -13.80 16.71
N GLU A 325 -10.66 -13.57 17.78
CA GLU A 325 -9.94 -12.30 17.97
C GLU A 325 -8.94 -12.01 16.83
N ASP A 326 -9.33 -11.11 15.92
CA ASP A 326 -8.56 -10.74 14.74
C ASP A 326 -8.38 -9.22 14.69
N ALA A 327 -7.14 -8.79 14.85
CA ALA A 327 -6.74 -7.39 14.76
C ALA A 327 -6.90 -6.79 13.34
N THR A 328 -7.21 -7.59 12.32
CA THR A 328 -7.53 -7.18 10.94
C THR A 328 -9.03 -7.12 10.64
N ALA A 329 -9.88 -7.73 11.47
CA ALA A 329 -11.34 -7.68 11.33
C ALA A 329 -11.96 -6.42 11.94
N GLY A 330 -13.24 -6.18 11.62
CA GLY A 330 -14.03 -5.07 12.16
C GLY A 330 -13.55 -3.67 11.75
N LYS A 331 -12.77 -3.52 10.68
CA LYS A 331 -12.06 -2.26 10.35
C LYS A 331 -12.95 -1.11 9.93
N LYS A 332 -14.04 -1.41 9.21
CA LYS A 332 -15.05 -0.44 8.80
C LYS A 332 -16.43 -1.10 8.79
N GLY A 333 -17.42 -0.40 9.31
CA GLY A 333 -18.84 -0.66 9.13
C GLY A 333 -19.48 0.40 8.24
N LEU A 334 -20.43 -0.02 7.41
CA LEU A 334 -21.14 0.87 6.48
C LEU A 334 -22.60 0.44 6.35
N TYR A 335 -23.53 1.35 6.64
CA TYR A 335 -24.92 1.19 6.22
C TYR A 335 -25.12 1.81 4.83
N TRP A 336 -25.55 1.00 3.85
CA TRP A 336 -25.75 1.48 2.48
C TRP A 336 -26.87 0.71 1.79
N LYS A 337 -27.76 1.44 1.09
CA LYS A 337 -28.84 0.91 0.23
C LYS A 337 -29.87 -0.03 0.90
N GLY A 338 -29.83 -0.17 2.22
CA GLY A 338 -30.72 -1.04 3.01
C GLY A 338 -29.96 -2.04 3.87
N ASP A 339 -28.67 -2.26 3.56
CA ASP A 339 -27.87 -3.34 4.16
C ASP A 339 -26.73 -2.78 5.02
N ILE A 340 -26.26 -3.60 5.96
CA ILE A 340 -25.03 -3.36 6.71
C ILE A 340 -23.88 -4.12 6.02
N TYR A 341 -22.75 -3.48 5.85
CA TYR A 341 -21.51 -4.09 5.37
C TYR A 341 -20.42 -3.95 6.44
N VAL A 342 -19.77 -5.07 6.80
CA VAL A 342 -18.67 -5.10 7.79
C VAL A 342 -17.42 -5.69 7.15
N ALA A 343 -16.29 -5.00 7.27
CA ALA A 343 -14.99 -5.48 6.81
C ALA A 343 -14.43 -6.55 7.76
N MET A 344 -14.10 -7.72 7.20
CA MET A 344 -13.70 -8.95 7.91
C MET A 344 -12.29 -9.37 7.47
N GLY A 345 -11.27 -8.59 7.83
CA GLY A 345 -9.90 -8.83 7.40
C GLY A 345 -9.76 -8.65 5.89
N LYS A 346 -9.80 -9.76 5.14
CA LYS A 346 -9.71 -9.78 3.68
C LYS A 346 -11.08 -9.67 2.99
N GLY A 347 -12.16 -10.01 3.71
CA GLY A 347 -13.50 -10.15 3.17
C GLY A 347 -14.51 -9.13 3.68
N ILE A 348 -15.76 -9.26 3.24
CA ILE A 348 -16.88 -8.40 3.63
C ILE A 348 -18.10 -9.26 3.93
N ASN A 349 -18.70 -9.06 5.10
CA ASN A 349 -20.01 -9.59 5.43
C ASN A 349 -21.09 -8.53 5.17
N GLN A 350 -22.01 -8.84 4.26
CA GLN A 350 -23.27 -8.12 4.04
C GLN A 350 -24.34 -8.70 4.97
N ILE A 351 -25.11 -7.86 5.64
CA ILE A 351 -26.25 -8.25 6.48
C ILE A 351 -27.51 -7.66 5.87
N HIS A 352 -28.46 -8.52 5.48
CA HIS A 352 -29.75 -8.15 4.92
C HIS A 352 -30.87 -8.85 5.71
N GLY A 353 -31.71 -8.10 6.42
CA GLY A 353 -32.81 -8.67 7.21
C GLY A 353 -32.37 -9.70 8.27
N GLY A 354 -31.18 -9.52 8.84
CA GLY A 354 -30.54 -10.46 9.77
C GLY A 354 -29.74 -11.59 9.10
N VAL A 355 -29.89 -11.83 7.80
CA VAL A 355 -29.12 -12.85 7.07
C VAL A 355 -27.74 -12.30 6.71
N VAL A 356 -26.69 -12.97 7.20
CA VAL A 356 -25.29 -12.66 6.86
C VAL A 356 -24.88 -13.37 5.56
N THR A 357 -24.19 -12.69 4.66
CA THR A 357 -23.67 -13.22 3.40
C THR A 357 -22.27 -12.65 3.11
N ALA A 358 -21.29 -13.51 2.85
CA ALA A 358 -19.96 -13.09 2.41
C ALA A 358 -20.00 -12.59 0.96
N ILE A 359 -19.46 -11.40 0.71
CA ILE A 359 -19.39 -10.77 -0.62
C ILE A 359 -18.03 -10.14 -0.96
N GLY A 360 -17.00 -10.45 -0.16
CA GLY A 360 -15.67 -9.85 -0.26
C GLY A 360 -14.92 -10.16 -1.57
N PRO A 361 -13.75 -9.54 -1.77
CA PRO A 361 -12.87 -9.83 -2.91
C PRO A 361 -12.06 -11.13 -2.74
N ASP A 362 -12.24 -11.82 -1.63
CA ASP A 362 -11.62 -13.08 -1.21
C ASP A 362 -12.47 -14.33 -1.51
N THR A 363 -13.67 -14.16 -2.06
CA THR A 363 -14.53 -15.26 -2.53
C THR A 363 -14.13 -15.79 -3.92
N ASP A 364 -14.54 -17.02 -4.26
CA ASP A 364 -14.21 -17.71 -5.51
C ASP A 364 -12.68 -17.81 -5.73
N ASP A 365 -12.16 -17.40 -6.89
CA ASP A 365 -10.70 -17.36 -7.18
C ASP A 365 -9.92 -16.34 -6.30
N GLY A 366 -10.63 -15.46 -5.60
CA GLY A 366 -10.06 -14.40 -4.75
C GLY A 366 -9.31 -13.32 -5.53
N LEU A 367 -8.37 -12.64 -4.86
CA LEU A 367 -7.45 -11.70 -5.48
C LEU A 367 -6.12 -12.36 -5.89
N PRO A 368 -5.52 -11.95 -7.02
CA PRO A 368 -4.13 -12.26 -7.36
C PRO A 368 -3.18 -11.93 -6.20
N GLU A 369 -2.11 -12.72 -6.05
CA GLU A 369 -1.25 -12.67 -4.87
C GLU A 369 -0.69 -11.26 -4.61
N GLU A 370 -0.37 -10.52 -5.68
CA GLU A 370 0.16 -9.16 -5.63
C GLU A 370 -0.83 -8.08 -5.12
N PHE A 371 -2.13 -8.40 -5.02
CA PHE A 371 -3.20 -7.50 -4.58
C PHE A 371 -3.94 -7.98 -3.33
N GLN A 372 -3.66 -9.18 -2.83
CA GLN A 372 -4.23 -9.68 -1.57
C GLN A 372 -3.80 -8.80 -0.39
N GLY A 373 -4.77 -8.44 0.45
CA GLY A 373 -4.53 -7.50 1.55
C GLY A 373 -5.71 -7.42 2.52
N THR A 374 -5.63 -6.49 3.47
CA THR A 374 -6.70 -6.21 4.45
C THR A 374 -7.59 -5.08 3.92
N ILE A 375 -8.91 -5.19 4.08
CA ILE A 375 -9.84 -4.09 3.78
C ILE A 375 -9.73 -3.03 4.88
N THR A 376 -9.33 -1.82 4.49
CA THR A 376 -9.09 -0.70 5.41
C THR A 376 -10.27 0.24 5.51
N ASP A 377 -10.97 0.50 4.40
CA ASP A 377 -12.11 1.42 4.33
C ASP A 377 -13.09 1.03 3.21
N MET A 378 -14.36 1.42 3.36
CA MET A 378 -15.46 1.09 2.45
C MET A 378 -16.43 2.27 2.29
N ILE A 379 -16.77 2.64 1.05
CA ILE A 379 -17.71 3.72 0.74
C ILE A 379 -18.68 3.35 -0.40
N GLY A 380 -19.95 3.74 -0.24
CA GLY A 380 -21.00 3.52 -1.24
C GLY A 380 -21.15 4.70 -2.21
N VAL A 381 -20.85 4.50 -3.49
CA VAL A 381 -20.86 5.53 -4.55
C VAL A 381 -21.93 5.21 -5.60
N GLY A 382 -23.12 5.80 -5.44
CA GLY A 382 -24.25 5.62 -6.37
C GLY A 382 -24.88 4.22 -6.27
N PHE A 383 -24.39 3.28 -7.08
CA PHE A 383 -24.72 1.84 -7.05
C PHE A 383 -23.45 0.95 -7.03
N TRP A 384 -22.28 1.56 -6.79
CA TRP A 384 -21.00 0.87 -6.60
C TRP A 384 -20.62 0.87 -5.12
N LEU A 385 -20.36 -0.31 -4.56
CA LEU A 385 -19.58 -0.43 -3.33
C LEU A 385 -18.10 -0.29 -3.71
N VAL A 386 -17.36 0.59 -3.04
CA VAL A 386 -15.93 0.85 -3.29
C VAL A 386 -15.16 0.53 -2.01
N ILE A 387 -14.06 -0.20 -2.14
CA ILE A 387 -13.23 -0.64 -1.01
C ILE A 387 -11.75 -0.32 -1.24
N ALA A 388 -11.06 0.00 -0.16
CA ALA A 388 -9.61 0.06 -0.12
C ALA A 388 -9.07 -1.25 0.46
N VAL A 389 -8.09 -1.84 -0.23
CA VAL A 389 -7.33 -3.00 0.23
C VAL A 389 -5.89 -2.57 0.40
N ASP A 390 -5.34 -2.74 1.60
CA ASP A 390 -3.92 -2.52 1.91
C ASP A 390 -3.14 -3.83 1.76
N GLY A 391 -2.12 -3.84 0.90
CA GLY A 391 -1.23 -4.98 0.70
C GLY A 391 -0.37 -5.32 1.93
N GLY A 392 -0.15 -4.35 2.83
CA GLY A 392 0.42 -4.54 4.17
C GLY A 392 1.86 -5.06 4.24
N ASN A 393 2.61 -5.06 3.14
CA ASN A 393 4.02 -5.47 3.09
C ASN A 393 4.74 -4.98 1.82
N THR A 394 6.04 -5.29 1.75
CA THR A 394 6.97 -4.87 0.69
C THR A 394 6.91 -5.66 -0.64
N THR A 395 6.05 -6.70 -0.75
CA THR A 395 5.85 -7.44 -2.02
C THR A 395 4.47 -7.19 -2.65
N LYS A 396 3.45 -6.89 -1.84
CA LYS A 396 2.06 -6.69 -2.28
C LYS A 396 1.71 -5.22 -2.42
N LYS A 397 0.78 -4.92 -3.33
CA LYS A 397 0.32 -3.56 -3.64
C LYS A 397 -1.10 -3.35 -3.16
N SER A 398 -1.28 -2.30 -2.37
CA SER A 398 -2.60 -1.77 -2.06
C SER A 398 -3.37 -1.42 -3.33
N CYS A 399 -4.69 -1.60 -3.31
CA CYS A 399 -5.54 -1.30 -4.45
C CYS A 399 -6.92 -0.80 -4.03
N ILE A 400 -7.62 -0.17 -4.96
CA ILE A 400 -9.02 0.23 -4.79
C ILE A 400 -9.84 -0.61 -5.74
N LEU A 401 -10.84 -1.31 -5.21
CA LEU A 401 -11.77 -2.12 -6.00
C LEU A 401 -13.18 -1.54 -5.90
N ARG A 402 -14.00 -1.82 -6.92
CA ARG A 402 -15.44 -1.58 -6.87
C ARG A 402 -16.24 -2.82 -7.29
N ARG A 403 -17.38 -3.02 -6.65
CA ARG A 403 -18.39 -4.04 -6.97
C ARG A 403 -19.71 -3.33 -7.24
N TYR A 404 -20.42 -3.73 -8.29
CA TYR A 404 -21.79 -3.26 -8.51
C TYR A 404 -22.71 -3.92 -7.47
N ILE A 405 -23.73 -3.23 -6.96
CA ILE A 405 -24.58 -3.77 -5.87
C ILE A 405 -25.11 -5.18 -6.16
N ASN A 406 -25.60 -5.43 -7.39
CA ASN A 406 -26.11 -6.73 -7.86
C ASN A 406 -25.06 -7.57 -8.61
N GLY A 407 -23.80 -7.12 -8.68
CA GLY A 407 -22.72 -7.82 -9.39
C GLY A 407 -21.93 -8.73 -8.46
N LYS A 408 -21.49 -9.89 -8.97
CA LYS A 408 -20.63 -10.82 -8.21
C LYS A 408 -19.13 -10.48 -8.25
N HIS A 409 -18.70 -9.63 -9.19
CA HIS A 409 -17.27 -9.43 -9.48
C HIS A 409 -16.75 -8.08 -8.98
N TRP A 410 -15.50 -8.09 -8.54
CA TRP A 410 -14.73 -6.92 -8.16
C TRP A 410 -13.88 -6.41 -9.32
N HIS A 411 -13.86 -5.10 -9.52
CA HIS A 411 -13.04 -4.43 -10.53
C HIS A 411 -12.04 -3.49 -9.85
N VAL A 412 -10.74 -3.77 -10.00
CA VAL A 412 -9.67 -2.85 -9.60
C VAL A 412 -9.79 -1.56 -10.43
N VAL A 413 -9.87 -0.42 -9.76
CA VAL A 413 -9.90 0.92 -10.37
C VAL A 413 -8.64 1.73 -10.11
N HIS A 414 -7.87 1.37 -9.08
CA HIS A 414 -6.55 1.93 -8.80
C HIS A 414 -5.62 0.87 -8.18
N THR A 415 -4.32 1.02 -8.43
CA THR A 415 -3.26 0.14 -7.91
C THR A 415 -2.12 1.01 -7.39
N GLY A 416 -1.60 0.67 -6.21
CA GLY A 416 -0.51 1.36 -5.54
C GLY A 416 0.72 1.55 -6.42
N SER A 417 1.31 2.75 -6.32
CA SER A 417 2.49 3.12 -7.10
C SER A 417 3.71 2.27 -6.73
N ALA A 418 3.85 1.89 -5.46
CA ALA A 418 4.81 0.91 -4.97
C ALA A 418 4.09 -0.21 -4.19
N ALA A 419 4.86 -1.19 -3.70
CA ALA A 419 4.44 -2.00 -2.54
C ALA A 419 4.64 -1.18 -1.25
N ASP A 420 4.11 -1.66 -0.12
CA ASP A 420 4.19 -1.01 1.20
C ASP A 420 3.59 0.43 1.27
N THR A 421 2.86 0.87 0.23
CA THR A 421 2.11 2.13 0.25
C THR A 421 0.65 1.86 0.59
N ALA A 422 0.34 1.81 1.88
CA ALA A 422 -1.01 1.60 2.39
C ALA A 422 -2.02 2.57 1.78
N ILE A 423 -3.21 2.07 1.44
CA ILE A 423 -4.40 2.89 1.13
C ILE A 423 -5.35 2.71 2.30
N THR A 424 -5.57 3.80 3.05
CA THR A 424 -6.11 3.75 4.42
C THR A 424 -7.46 4.45 4.58
N ALA A 425 -7.90 5.21 3.58
CA ALA A 425 -9.19 5.90 3.59
C ALA A 425 -9.65 6.30 2.17
N LEU A 426 -10.96 6.35 1.97
CA LEU A 426 -11.68 6.68 0.75
C LEU A 426 -12.70 7.79 0.98
N PHE A 427 -12.79 8.73 0.03
CA PHE A 427 -13.76 9.82 0.06
C PHE A 427 -14.29 10.10 -1.35
N TRP A 428 -15.59 10.36 -1.48
CA TRP A 428 -16.21 10.74 -2.76
C TRP A 428 -16.99 12.06 -2.67
N ASP A 429 -16.72 13.00 -3.58
CA ASP A 429 -17.52 14.22 -3.82
C ASP A 429 -17.58 14.56 -5.32
N ALA A 430 -18.70 15.13 -5.76
CA ALA A 430 -18.90 15.78 -7.06
C ALA A 430 -18.46 14.97 -8.29
N GLY A 431 -18.39 13.64 -8.19
CA GLY A 431 -17.92 12.76 -9.27
C GLY A 431 -16.41 12.46 -9.24
N THR A 432 -15.72 12.68 -8.13
CA THR A 432 -14.30 12.36 -7.90
C THR A 432 -14.16 11.51 -6.63
N LEU A 433 -13.41 10.41 -6.72
CA LEU A 433 -12.98 9.64 -5.56
C LEU A 433 -11.57 10.10 -5.17
N TYR A 434 -11.42 10.60 -3.95
CA TYR A 434 -10.15 10.92 -3.30
C TYR A 434 -9.75 9.78 -2.37
N PHE A 435 -8.45 9.59 -2.16
CA PHE A 435 -7.93 8.54 -1.28
C PHE A 435 -6.51 8.87 -0.80
N GLY A 436 -6.16 8.36 0.38
CA GLY A 436 -4.77 8.35 0.85
C GLY A 436 -3.98 7.19 0.21
N GLU A 437 -2.75 7.43 -0.23
CA GLU A 437 -1.79 6.38 -0.60
C GLU A 437 -0.39 6.74 -0.06
N GLY A 438 0.07 5.98 0.94
CA GLY A 438 1.31 6.28 1.66
C GLY A 438 1.23 7.65 2.36
N THR A 439 2.00 8.63 1.91
CA THR A 439 1.99 10.02 2.44
C THR A 439 1.26 11.02 1.54
N ASN A 440 0.55 10.57 0.50
CA ASN A 440 -0.05 11.44 -0.52
C ASN A 440 -1.57 11.29 -0.57
N VAL A 441 -2.30 12.39 -0.71
CA VAL A 441 -3.69 12.35 -1.17
C VAL A 441 -3.69 12.30 -2.70
N LYS A 442 -4.40 11.32 -3.26
CA LYS A 442 -4.59 11.15 -4.70
C LYS A 442 -6.08 11.20 -5.03
N SER A 443 -6.41 11.27 -6.32
CA SER A 443 -7.79 11.25 -6.79
C SER A 443 -7.94 10.52 -8.13
N LEU A 444 -9.12 9.94 -8.35
CA LEU A 444 -9.55 9.36 -9.62
C LEU A 444 -10.97 9.85 -9.96
N PRO A 445 -11.30 10.12 -11.24
CA PRO A 445 -12.66 10.46 -11.64
C PRO A 445 -13.60 9.27 -11.42
N MET A 446 -14.70 9.50 -10.69
CA MET A 446 -15.75 8.50 -10.45
C MET A 446 -17.14 9.18 -10.50
N PRO A 447 -17.65 9.52 -11.69
CA PRO A 447 -18.91 10.24 -11.83
C PRO A 447 -20.11 9.38 -11.39
N ASN A 448 -20.99 9.93 -10.56
CA ASN A 448 -22.28 9.31 -10.21
C ASN A 448 -23.40 9.63 -11.23
N VAL A 449 -23.14 10.50 -12.21
CA VAL A 449 -24.10 10.97 -13.22
C VAL A 449 -24.55 9.85 -14.17
N THR A 450 -23.69 8.85 -14.40
CA THR A 450 -24.00 7.69 -15.24
C THR A 450 -23.10 6.51 -14.85
N GLU A 451 -23.69 5.34 -14.69
CA GLU A 451 -22.95 4.08 -14.45
C GLU A 451 -22.03 3.73 -15.62
N ASN A 452 -22.46 4.08 -16.84
CA ASN A 452 -21.69 3.91 -18.05
C ASN A 452 -20.77 5.13 -18.25
N VAL A 453 -19.55 5.06 -17.71
CA VAL A 453 -18.52 6.10 -17.87
C VAL A 453 -18.25 6.51 -19.33
N ALA A 454 -18.45 5.61 -20.32
CA ALA A 454 -18.33 5.95 -21.74
C ALA A 454 -19.49 6.82 -22.29
N LYS A 455 -20.44 7.22 -21.44
CA LYS A 455 -21.45 8.25 -21.71
C LYS A 455 -21.12 9.61 -21.08
N ASN A 456 -20.12 9.72 -20.21
CA ASN A 456 -19.67 11.00 -19.67
C ASN A 456 -18.63 11.64 -20.62
N SER A 457 -18.95 12.80 -21.19
CA SER A 457 -18.09 13.54 -22.11
C SER A 457 -16.88 14.22 -21.46
N THR A 458 -16.85 14.37 -20.12
CA THR A 458 -15.71 14.94 -19.40
C THR A 458 -14.75 13.90 -18.84
N TYR A 459 -15.03 12.60 -19.02
CA TYR A 459 -14.20 11.53 -18.48
C TYR A 459 -12.90 11.36 -19.28
N THR A 460 -11.76 11.39 -18.58
CA THR A 460 -10.43 11.27 -19.16
C THR A 460 -9.86 9.86 -18.99
N TYR A 461 -9.24 9.34 -20.04
CA TYR A 461 -8.62 8.01 -20.06
C TYR A 461 -7.10 8.09 -19.88
N ARG A 462 -6.53 7.13 -19.15
CA ARG A 462 -5.07 6.93 -19.05
C ARG A 462 -4.48 6.63 -20.45
N SER A 463 -3.17 6.78 -20.62
CA SER A 463 -2.47 6.40 -21.86
C SER A 463 -2.58 4.90 -22.17
N SER A 464 -2.68 4.06 -21.14
CA SER A 464 -2.91 2.62 -21.26
C SER A 464 -3.64 2.03 -20.06
N GLY A 465 -4.14 0.81 -20.22
CA GLY A 465 -4.69 -0.01 -19.14
C GLY A 465 -4.84 -1.48 -19.59
N ASP A 466 -4.74 -2.41 -18.65
CA ASP A 466 -4.83 -3.85 -18.92
C ASP A 466 -6.15 -4.42 -18.37
N LEU A 467 -6.78 -5.31 -19.13
CA LEU A 467 -7.85 -6.20 -18.66
C LEU A 467 -7.36 -7.64 -18.74
N ILE A 468 -7.20 -8.28 -17.59
CA ILE A 468 -6.87 -9.70 -17.47
C ILE A 468 -8.19 -10.49 -17.33
N TYR A 469 -8.33 -11.57 -18.10
CA TYR A 469 -9.44 -12.50 -18.04
C TYR A 469 -9.08 -13.70 -17.13
N PRO A 470 -10.06 -14.45 -16.58
CA PRO A 470 -9.79 -15.72 -15.88
C PRO A 470 -9.15 -16.77 -16.80
N LYS A 471 -8.55 -17.83 -16.22
CA LYS A 471 -8.09 -19.01 -16.98
C LYS A 471 -9.28 -19.67 -17.68
N PHE A 472 -9.18 -19.93 -18.99
CA PHE A 472 -10.19 -20.64 -19.78
C PHE A 472 -9.76 -22.08 -20.02
N HIS A 473 -10.58 -23.03 -19.57
CA HIS A 473 -10.33 -24.48 -19.63
C HIS A 473 -11.50 -25.25 -20.28
N SER A 474 -12.49 -24.56 -20.88
CA SER A 474 -13.63 -25.18 -21.58
C SER A 474 -14.44 -26.22 -20.77
N GLN A 475 -14.49 -26.11 -19.44
CA GLN A 475 -15.07 -27.10 -18.52
C GLN A 475 -14.35 -28.47 -18.44
N PHE A 476 -13.25 -28.66 -19.17
CA PHE A 476 -12.44 -29.89 -19.14
C PHE A 476 -11.00 -29.52 -18.77
N GLU A 477 -10.65 -29.57 -17.50
CA GLU A 477 -9.38 -29.02 -17.00
C GLU A 477 -8.14 -29.64 -17.66
N ALA A 478 -7.86 -30.93 -17.40
CA ALA A 478 -6.67 -31.65 -17.91
C ALA A 478 -6.80 -32.20 -19.36
N MET A 479 -7.80 -31.78 -20.12
CA MET A 479 -8.03 -32.31 -21.48
C MET A 479 -7.27 -31.47 -22.53
N PRO A 480 -6.49 -32.06 -23.44
CA PRO A 480 -5.74 -31.27 -24.43
C PRO A 480 -6.65 -30.60 -25.46
N LYS A 481 -6.32 -29.36 -25.82
CA LYS A 481 -7.06 -28.51 -26.77
C LYS A 481 -6.06 -27.82 -27.70
N VAL A 482 -6.52 -27.35 -28.86
CA VAL A 482 -5.72 -26.54 -29.78
C VAL A 482 -6.43 -25.21 -30.07
N ALA A 483 -5.79 -24.12 -29.70
CA ALA A 483 -6.21 -22.76 -30.02
C ALA A 483 -5.81 -22.44 -31.47
N HIS A 484 -6.76 -22.00 -32.30
CA HIS A 484 -6.50 -21.66 -33.70
C HIS A 484 -6.34 -20.15 -33.91
N LYS A 485 -7.27 -19.33 -33.37
CA LYS A 485 -7.22 -17.87 -33.49
C LYS A 485 -8.12 -17.13 -32.50
N VAL A 486 -7.77 -15.89 -32.19
CA VAL A 486 -8.60 -14.94 -31.44
C VAL A 486 -9.24 -13.94 -32.39
N ARG A 487 -10.52 -13.62 -32.16
CA ARG A 487 -11.23 -12.49 -32.77
C ARG A 487 -11.73 -11.52 -31.71
N ALA A 488 -12.01 -10.29 -32.12
CA ALA A 488 -12.76 -9.34 -31.31
C ALA A 488 -13.83 -8.62 -32.13
N VAL A 489 -14.79 -8.04 -31.42
CA VAL A 489 -15.56 -6.89 -31.91
C VAL A 489 -15.07 -5.68 -31.13
N THR A 490 -14.68 -4.62 -31.83
CA THR A 490 -14.06 -3.42 -31.25
C THR A 490 -14.80 -2.14 -31.64
N LYS A 491 -14.48 -1.03 -30.98
CA LYS A 491 -14.80 0.33 -31.44
C LYS A 491 -13.58 1.23 -31.26
N ASP A 492 -13.51 2.25 -32.10
CA ASP A 492 -12.54 3.35 -32.07
C ASP A 492 -11.06 2.95 -32.27
N CYS A 493 -10.78 1.68 -32.61
CA CYS A 493 -9.43 1.20 -32.88
C CYS A 493 -8.88 1.73 -34.23
N ASN A 494 -7.64 2.19 -34.20
CA ASN A 494 -6.84 2.66 -35.34
C ASN A 494 -5.33 2.37 -35.08
N ALA A 495 -4.42 3.01 -35.82
CA ALA A 495 -2.97 2.79 -35.67
C ALA A 495 -2.35 3.37 -34.36
N THR A 496 -3.03 4.31 -33.68
CA THR A 496 -2.57 4.91 -32.42
C THR A 496 -3.46 4.60 -31.22
N GLU A 497 -4.73 4.28 -31.44
CA GLU A 497 -5.64 3.73 -30.42
C GLU A 497 -5.85 2.24 -30.72
N TYR A 498 -5.23 1.32 -29.98
CA TYR A 498 -5.28 -0.11 -30.31
C TYR A 498 -5.37 -1.00 -29.07
N ILE A 499 -5.68 -2.28 -29.29
CA ILE A 499 -5.77 -3.28 -28.22
C ILE A 499 -4.85 -4.44 -28.56
N THR A 500 -3.79 -4.62 -27.78
CA THR A 500 -2.88 -5.77 -27.87
C THR A 500 -3.44 -6.93 -27.07
N ILE A 501 -3.50 -8.11 -27.69
CA ILE A 501 -3.84 -9.36 -27.02
C ILE A 501 -2.54 -10.09 -26.67
N SER A 502 -2.39 -10.40 -25.39
CA SER A 502 -1.42 -11.36 -24.89
C SER A 502 -2.15 -12.57 -24.30
N TYR A 503 -1.45 -13.70 -24.24
CA TYR A 503 -1.92 -14.92 -23.59
C TYR A 503 -0.80 -15.58 -22.79
N ARG A 504 -1.17 -16.55 -21.96
CA ARG A 504 -0.28 -17.55 -21.36
C ARG A 504 -1.06 -18.86 -21.25
N ILE A 505 -0.39 -20.00 -21.45
CA ILE A 505 -1.02 -21.32 -21.41
C ILE A 505 -0.56 -22.08 -20.16
N ASP A 506 -1.45 -22.91 -19.63
CA ASP A 506 -1.12 -23.90 -18.61
C ASP A 506 -0.42 -23.24 -17.40
N GLU A 507 0.82 -23.64 -17.10
CA GLU A 507 1.62 -23.07 -15.99
C GLU A 507 2.65 -22.01 -16.44
N ASP A 508 2.51 -21.46 -17.67
CA ASP A 508 3.28 -20.29 -18.10
C ASP A 508 2.97 -19.09 -17.19
N THR A 509 3.98 -18.63 -16.45
CA THR A 509 3.89 -17.37 -15.70
C THR A 509 3.97 -16.14 -16.62
N ALA A 510 4.70 -16.25 -17.73
CA ALA A 510 5.02 -15.16 -18.64
C ALA A 510 3.93 -14.89 -19.70
N TRP A 511 3.74 -13.62 -20.08
CA TRP A 511 2.76 -13.22 -21.10
C TRP A 511 3.36 -13.19 -22.51
N THR A 512 2.91 -14.08 -23.39
CA THR A 512 3.22 -14.06 -24.83
C THR A 512 2.29 -13.10 -25.58
N VAL A 513 2.83 -12.21 -26.40
CA VAL A 513 2.03 -11.29 -27.24
C VAL A 513 1.56 -12.01 -28.51
N LEU A 514 0.25 -12.06 -28.76
CA LEU A 514 -0.35 -12.65 -29.96
C LEU A 514 -0.46 -11.66 -31.13
N GLY A 515 -0.66 -10.38 -30.83
CA GLY A 515 -0.78 -9.29 -31.81
C GLY A 515 -1.76 -8.20 -31.37
N SER A 516 -2.05 -7.23 -32.24
CA SER A 516 -2.83 -6.04 -31.89
C SER A 516 -3.99 -5.78 -32.86
N PHE A 517 -5.15 -5.45 -32.31
CA PHE A 517 -6.33 -5.00 -33.03
C PHE A 517 -6.26 -3.48 -33.29
N ILE A 518 -5.86 -3.12 -34.51
CA ILE A 518 -5.66 -1.73 -34.98
C ILE A 518 -6.81 -1.21 -35.87
N THR A 519 -7.95 -1.89 -35.91
CA THR A 519 -9.15 -1.50 -36.70
C THR A 519 -10.45 -1.87 -36.00
N SER A 520 -11.56 -1.25 -36.43
CA SER A 520 -12.92 -1.48 -35.94
C SER A 520 -13.92 -1.53 -37.10
N PRO A 521 -15.10 -2.17 -36.93
CA PRO A 521 -15.57 -2.88 -35.73
C PRO A 521 -15.17 -4.35 -35.68
N ARG A 522 -14.64 -4.92 -36.76
CA ARG A 522 -14.25 -6.34 -36.88
C ARG A 522 -12.81 -6.43 -37.41
N PRO A 523 -11.78 -6.30 -36.53
CA PRO A 523 -10.39 -6.41 -36.94
C PRO A 523 -10.03 -7.81 -37.43
N THR A 524 -8.89 -7.90 -38.13
CA THR A 524 -8.28 -9.17 -38.56
C THR A 524 -8.06 -10.11 -37.37
N ALA A 525 -8.40 -11.39 -37.54
CA ALA A 525 -8.20 -12.39 -36.51
C ALA A 525 -6.70 -12.65 -36.25
N LEU A 526 -6.32 -12.84 -34.99
CA LEU A 526 -4.93 -13.12 -34.59
C LEU A 526 -4.75 -14.63 -34.47
N GLY A 527 -3.94 -15.24 -35.36
CA GLY A 527 -3.74 -16.69 -35.42
C GLY A 527 -2.57 -17.21 -34.59
N PHE A 528 -2.73 -18.39 -34.00
CA PHE A 528 -1.70 -19.14 -33.26
C PHE A 528 -0.95 -20.14 -34.15
N PRO A 529 0.30 -20.53 -33.80
CA PRO A 529 1.20 -19.91 -32.81
C PRO A 529 1.65 -18.52 -33.29
N VAL A 530 2.38 -17.74 -32.47
CA VAL A 530 2.72 -16.33 -32.80
C VAL A 530 3.57 -16.19 -34.06
N SER A 531 4.59 -17.04 -34.21
CA SER A 531 5.50 -17.11 -35.36
C SER A 531 5.34 -18.43 -36.11
N GLY A 532 5.76 -18.47 -37.39
CA GLY A 532 5.61 -19.65 -38.24
C GLY A 532 4.18 -19.85 -38.77
N ASP A 533 3.93 -21.05 -39.31
CA ASP A 533 2.65 -21.42 -39.91
C ASP A 533 1.53 -21.52 -38.87
N LYS A 534 0.36 -20.99 -39.21
CA LYS A 534 -0.78 -20.80 -38.28
C LYS A 534 -1.62 -22.06 -38.09
N VAL A 535 -0.96 -23.16 -37.74
CA VAL A 535 -1.57 -24.49 -37.54
C VAL A 535 -2.36 -24.59 -36.22
N GLY A 536 -2.07 -23.71 -35.26
CA GLY A 536 -2.65 -23.70 -33.92
C GLY A 536 -1.63 -23.99 -32.82
N LEU A 537 -2.03 -23.76 -31.57
CA LEU A 537 -1.22 -23.95 -30.36
C LEU A 537 -1.94 -24.89 -29.39
N ALA A 538 -1.25 -25.91 -28.87
CA ALA A 538 -1.78 -26.78 -27.82
C ALA A 538 -1.91 -26.04 -26.48
N PHE A 539 -2.95 -26.36 -25.70
CA PHE A 539 -3.17 -25.89 -24.34
C PHE A 539 -4.14 -26.81 -23.60
N GLU A 540 -4.06 -26.89 -22.28
CA GLU A 540 -5.11 -27.41 -21.40
C GLU A 540 -5.94 -26.26 -20.85
N ASN A 541 -5.29 -25.24 -20.28
CA ASN A 541 -5.92 -23.98 -19.89
C ASN A 541 -5.20 -22.77 -20.52
N ILE A 542 -5.92 -21.70 -20.84
CA ILE A 542 -5.36 -20.50 -21.48
C ILE A 542 -5.93 -19.24 -20.85
N GLN A 543 -5.06 -18.31 -20.47
CA GLN A 543 -5.46 -17.01 -19.91
C GLN A 543 -5.16 -15.90 -20.91
N PHE A 544 -6.03 -14.89 -20.98
CA PHE A 544 -5.88 -13.73 -21.88
C PHE A 544 -5.68 -12.43 -21.12
N LYS A 545 -4.88 -11.53 -21.70
CA LYS A 545 -4.76 -10.13 -21.31
C LYS A 545 -4.98 -9.23 -22.52
N ALA A 546 -5.90 -8.28 -22.38
CA ALA A 546 -6.13 -7.21 -23.36
C ALA A 546 -5.49 -5.92 -22.84
N SER A 547 -4.38 -5.51 -23.44
CA SER A 547 -3.69 -4.25 -23.16
C SER A 547 -4.19 -3.17 -24.10
N PHE A 548 -4.91 -2.19 -23.56
CA PHE A 548 -5.47 -1.06 -24.28
C PHE A 548 -4.44 0.08 -24.34
N ALA A 549 -4.19 0.61 -25.54
CA ALA A 549 -3.33 1.75 -25.78
C ALA A 549 -4.14 2.91 -26.39
N ARG A 550 -4.04 4.10 -25.80
CA ARG A 550 -4.70 5.33 -26.28
C ARG A 550 -3.73 6.14 -27.15
N GLY A 551 -4.28 6.92 -28.07
CA GLY A 551 -3.55 7.94 -28.83
C GLY A 551 -3.22 9.18 -27.99
N SER A 552 -3.08 10.34 -28.63
CA SER A 552 -2.76 11.59 -27.92
C SER A 552 -3.94 12.17 -27.13
N THR A 553 -5.16 12.11 -27.66
CA THR A 553 -6.38 12.72 -27.10
C THR A 553 -6.90 11.99 -25.87
N THR A 554 -7.08 12.69 -24.74
CA THR A 554 -7.46 12.10 -23.44
C THR A 554 -8.93 11.68 -23.33
N THR A 555 -9.77 12.08 -24.28
CA THR A 555 -11.22 11.81 -24.33
C THR A 555 -11.59 10.60 -25.21
N THR A 556 -10.61 10.05 -25.94
CA THR A 556 -10.75 8.80 -26.72
C THR A 556 -10.16 7.62 -25.94
N SER A 557 -10.58 6.41 -26.30
CA SER A 557 -9.98 5.15 -25.85
C SER A 557 -10.53 4.03 -26.75
N PRO A 558 -9.72 3.06 -27.19
CA PRO A 558 -10.22 1.90 -27.94
C PRO A 558 -11.10 1.04 -27.03
N LYS A 559 -12.16 0.45 -27.56
CA LYS A 559 -13.14 -0.32 -26.77
C LYS A 559 -13.27 -1.74 -27.31
N MET A 560 -13.25 -2.71 -26.40
CA MET A 560 -13.62 -4.09 -26.72
C MET A 560 -15.11 -4.30 -26.42
N VAL A 561 -15.83 -4.95 -27.32
CA VAL A 561 -17.23 -5.34 -27.17
C VAL A 561 -17.35 -6.85 -26.89
N SER A 562 -16.46 -7.64 -27.49
CA SER A 562 -16.33 -9.08 -27.22
C SER A 562 -14.94 -9.57 -27.60
N LEU A 563 -14.41 -10.55 -26.85
CA LEU A 563 -13.26 -11.38 -27.24
C LEU A 563 -13.77 -12.79 -27.53
N ILE A 564 -13.25 -13.46 -28.55
CA ILE A 564 -13.70 -14.80 -28.99
C ILE A 564 -12.47 -15.65 -29.31
N LEU A 565 -12.33 -16.79 -28.62
CA LEU A 565 -11.35 -17.83 -28.96
C LEU A 565 -12.00 -18.86 -29.88
N GLU A 566 -11.43 -19.08 -31.06
CA GLU A 566 -11.69 -20.30 -31.85
C GLU A 566 -10.64 -21.36 -31.51
N TYR A 567 -11.09 -22.47 -30.92
CA TYR A 567 -10.29 -23.61 -30.50
C TYR A 567 -10.98 -24.92 -30.89
N ARG A 568 -10.22 -26.02 -30.87
CA ARG A 568 -10.69 -27.39 -31.02
C ARG A 568 -10.31 -28.19 -29.77
N VAL A 569 -11.26 -28.90 -29.19
CA VAL A 569 -10.95 -29.93 -28.17
C VAL A 569 -10.36 -31.16 -28.87
N ILE A 570 -9.29 -31.73 -28.32
CA ILE A 570 -8.71 -32.99 -28.78
C ILE A 570 -9.08 -34.06 -27.75
N PRO A 571 -10.08 -34.91 -28.03
CA PRO A 571 -10.19 -36.16 -27.27
C PRO A 571 -8.94 -37.00 -27.52
N PRO A 572 -8.45 -37.74 -26.50
CA PRO A 572 -7.40 -38.73 -26.71
C PRO A 572 -7.86 -39.76 -27.76
N VAL A 573 -6.91 -40.24 -28.56
CA VAL A 573 -7.20 -41.15 -29.68
C VAL A 573 -7.21 -42.57 -29.14
N LEU A 574 -8.41 -43.14 -28.96
CA LEU A 574 -8.59 -44.54 -28.62
C LEU A 574 -8.22 -45.44 -29.81
N TRP A 575 -7.33 -46.40 -29.61
CA TRP A 575 -6.96 -47.39 -30.61
C TRP A 575 -7.84 -48.64 -30.55
N GLY A 576 -8.41 -49.02 -31.70
CA GLY A 576 -9.11 -50.28 -31.88
C GLY A 576 -8.26 -51.27 -32.68
N PHE A 577 -8.06 -52.47 -32.15
CA PHE A 577 -7.26 -53.52 -32.78
C PHE A 577 -8.15 -54.72 -33.15
N ASN A 578 -8.04 -55.18 -34.40
CA ASN A 578 -8.67 -56.40 -34.88
C ASN A 578 -7.59 -57.43 -35.18
N MET A 579 -7.72 -58.64 -34.62
CA MET A 579 -6.73 -59.72 -34.75
C MET A 579 -7.42 -61.08 -34.86
N LYS A 580 -6.72 -62.07 -35.42
CA LYS A 580 -7.17 -63.47 -35.43
C LYS A 580 -6.47 -64.26 -34.33
N VAL A 581 -7.24 -64.71 -33.34
CA VAL A 581 -6.74 -65.58 -32.26
C VAL A 581 -6.93 -67.04 -32.67
N ASN A 582 -5.84 -67.80 -32.65
CA ASN A 582 -5.84 -69.23 -32.93
C ASN A 582 -6.12 -70.02 -31.64
N ALA A 583 -7.38 -70.27 -31.34
CA ALA A 583 -7.81 -71.05 -30.17
C ALA A 583 -7.89 -72.55 -30.48
N MET A 584 -6.78 -73.12 -30.97
CA MET A 584 -6.59 -74.56 -31.16
C MET A 584 -5.56 -75.11 -30.17
N SER A 585 -5.80 -76.31 -29.64
CA SER A 585 -4.90 -76.98 -28.70
C SER A 585 -3.47 -77.14 -29.28
N GLN A 586 -2.47 -76.61 -28.57
CA GLN A 586 -1.05 -76.79 -28.90
C GLN A 586 -0.23 -77.12 -27.66
N GLY A 587 0.48 -78.24 -27.70
CA GLY A 587 1.32 -78.72 -26.60
C GLY A 587 0.51 -78.94 -25.32
N ASN A 588 0.77 -78.13 -24.30
CA ASN A 588 0.09 -78.20 -23.00
C ASN A 588 -1.10 -77.23 -22.88
N GLN A 589 -1.34 -76.35 -23.85
CA GLN A 589 -2.42 -75.36 -23.83
C GLN A 589 -3.61 -75.90 -24.64
N ARG A 590 -4.81 -75.91 -24.04
CA ARG A 590 -6.04 -76.30 -24.75
C ARG A 590 -6.67 -75.07 -25.40
N GLY A 591 -7.32 -75.25 -26.54
CA GLY A 591 -8.06 -74.17 -27.20
C GLY A 591 -9.26 -73.71 -26.38
N GLN A 592 -9.96 -74.64 -25.71
CA GLN A 592 -11.06 -74.29 -24.80
C GLN A 592 -10.64 -73.36 -23.65
N ASP A 593 -9.44 -73.55 -23.07
CA ASP A 593 -8.95 -72.71 -21.97
C ASP A 593 -8.75 -71.24 -22.45
N ILE A 594 -8.39 -71.03 -23.71
CA ILE A 594 -8.26 -69.70 -24.35
C ILE A 594 -9.65 -69.08 -24.57
N ILE A 595 -10.62 -69.88 -25.04
CA ILE A 595 -12.00 -69.43 -25.28
C ILE A 595 -12.66 -69.01 -23.97
N ASP A 596 -12.46 -69.78 -22.90
CA ASP A 596 -13.03 -69.48 -21.58
C ASP A 596 -12.37 -68.27 -20.92
N ALA A 597 -11.07 -68.05 -21.14
CA ALA A 597 -10.37 -66.82 -20.72
C ALA A 597 -10.89 -65.57 -21.46
N LEU A 598 -11.04 -65.64 -22.79
CA LEU A 598 -11.62 -64.55 -23.60
C LEU A 598 -13.07 -64.25 -23.19
N ARG A 599 -13.89 -65.28 -22.99
CA ARG A 599 -15.26 -65.16 -22.46
C ARG A 599 -15.26 -64.48 -21.09
N THR A 600 -14.38 -64.91 -20.18
CA THR A 600 -14.30 -64.33 -18.84
C THR A 600 -13.99 -62.84 -18.93
N ALA A 601 -12.99 -62.42 -19.72
CA ALA A 601 -12.63 -61.01 -19.86
C ALA A 601 -13.78 -60.12 -20.38
N ILE A 602 -14.62 -60.65 -21.29
CA ILE A 602 -15.84 -59.98 -21.78
C ILE A 602 -16.89 -59.90 -20.66
N GLU A 603 -17.16 -61.01 -19.97
CA GLU A 603 -18.21 -61.12 -18.95
C GLU A 603 -17.84 -60.36 -17.65
N THR A 604 -16.56 -60.11 -17.37
CA THR A 604 -16.07 -59.33 -16.22
C THR A 604 -15.65 -57.90 -16.55
N GLY A 605 -15.64 -57.48 -17.82
CA GLY A 605 -15.21 -56.14 -18.24
C GLY A 605 -13.78 -55.80 -17.82
N THR A 606 -12.88 -56.78 -17.78
CA THR A 606 -11.53 -56.61 -17.22
C THR A 606 -10.56 -56.09 -18.27
N LEU A 607 -9.91 -54.97 -17.99
CA LEU A 607 -8.85 -54.41 -18.82
C LEU A 607 -7.64 -55.35 -18.88
N LEU A 608 -7.12 -55.56 -20.10
CA LEU A 608 -5.97 -56.42 -20.36
C LEU A 608 -4.82 -55.61 -20.95
N SER A 609 -3.59 -55.85 -20.48
CA SER A 609 -2.37 -55.38 -21.13
C SER A 609 -2.22 -56.02 -22.51
N PHE A 610 -2.20 -55.21 -23.56
CA PHE A 610 -2.06 -55.66 -24.95
C PHE A 610 -0.87 -55.01 -25.64
N TYR A 611 -0.10 -55.82 -26.37
CA TYR A 611 1.09 -55.40 -27.12
C TYR A 611 0.89 -55.75 -28.60
N PRO A 612 0.56 -54.80 -29.49
CA PRO A 612 0.20 -55.09 -30.88
C PRO A 612 1.27 -55.80 -31.71
N GLY A 613 2.55 -55.69 -31.33
CA GLY A 613 3.67 -56.41 -31.94
C GLY A 613 3.97 -57.79 -31.35
N GLY A 614 3.25 -58.22 -30.29
CA GLY A 614 3.52 -59.46 -29.55
C GLY A 614 4.76 -59.42 -28.64
N ASP A 615 5.44 -58.29 -28.55
CA ASP A 615 6.63 -58.07 -27.71
C ASP A 615 6.25 -57.28 -26.44
N PRO A 616 6.35 -57.87 -25.23
CA PRO A 616 6.07 -57.19 -23.96
C PRO A 616 7.02 -56.04 -23.61
N SER A 617 8.09 -55.82 -24.38
CA SER A 617 8.96 -54.63 -24.28
C SER A 617 8.59 -53.50 -25.24
N GLY A 618 7.55 -53.71 -26.08
CA GLY A 618 6.96 -52.70 -26.96
C GLY A 618 5.93 -51.80 -26.26
N THR A 619 5.16 -51.06 -27.04
CA THR A 619 4.07 -50.21 -26.53
C THR A 619 2.92 -51.05 -25.99
N GLU A 620 2.62 -50.87 -24.70
CA GLU A 620 1.46 -51.43 -24.00
C GLU A 620 0.22 -50.55 -24.22
N TYR A 621 -0.94 -51.19 -24.36
CA TYR A 621 -2.26 -50.56 -24.37
C TYR A 621 -3.17 -51.33 -23.40
N PHE A 622 -3.94 -50.64 -22.57
CA PHE A 622 -4.98 -51.27 -21.74
C PHE A 622 -6.26 -51.36 -22.55
N VAL A 623 -6.69 -52.58 -22.86
CA VAL A 623 -7.82 -52.83 -23.76
C VAL A 623 -8.93 -53.65 -23.12
N GLU A 624 -10.17 -53.35 -23.50
CA GLU A 624 -11.33 -54.22 -23.28
C GLU A 624 -11.61 -55.08 -24.53
N VAL A 625 -12.26 -56.24 -24.34
CA VAL A 625 -12.71 -57.08 -25.46
C VAL A 625 -14.11 -56.65 -25.89
N VAL A 626 -14.19 -55.79 -26.92
CA VAL A 626 -15.45 -55.26 -27.45
C VAL A 626 -16.24 -56.32 -28.23
N GLY A 627 -15.59 -57.33 -28.81
CA GLY A 627 -16.30 -58.44 -29.45
C GLY A 627 -15.44 -59.58 -29.96
N VAL A 628 -16.05 -60.77 -30.03
CA VAL A 628 -15.50 -61.97 -30.66
C VAL A 628 -16.48 -62.43 -31.76
N PRO A 629 -16.47 -61.78 -32.95
CA PRO A 629 -17.43 -62.04 -34.03
C PRO A 629 -17.20 -63.38 -34.78
N GLY A 630 -17.37 -64.49 -34.08
CA GLY A 630 -17.52 -65.83 -34.68
C GLY A 630 -16.23 -66.61 -34.93
N GLN A 631 -16.41 -67.81 -35.50
CA GLN A 631 -15.38 -68.83 -35.69
C GLN A 631 -15.15 -69.08 -37.19
N GLU A 632 -13.97 -68.74 -37.70
CA GLU A 632 -13.54 -69.17 -39.04
C GLU A 632 -12.84 -70.54 -38.94
N GLY A 633 -13.62 -71.59 -39.19
CA GLY A 633 -13.13 -72.97 -39.26
C GLY A 633 -13.40 -73.79 -37.99
N THR A 634 -14.22 -74.83 -38.16
CA THR A 634 -14.51 -75.84 -37.14
C THR A 634 -13.63 -77.07 -37.32
N THR A 635 -13.03 -77.56 -36.24
CA THR A 635 -12.56 -78.97 -36.19
C THR A 635 -13.74 -79.88 -35.79
N GLU A 636 -13.73 -81.15 -36.17
CA GLU A 636 -14.90 -82.05 -36.00
C GLU A 636 -15.26 -82.39 -34.54
N PHE A 637 -14.51 -81.91 -33.55
CA PHE A 637 -14.60 -82.35 -32.14
C PHE A 637 -14.61 -81.26 -31.07
N GLY A 638 -14.82 -79.98 -31.41
CA GLY A 638 -15.01 -78.94 -30.39
C GLY A 638 -15.18 -77.51 -30.90
N ASN A 639 -15.29 -76.56 -29.96
CA ASN A 639 -15.30 -75.12 -30.23
C ASN A 639 -13.94 -74.59 -30.72
N GLU A 640 -12.90 -75.42 -30.77
CA GLU A 640 -11.55 -75.00 -31.13
C GLU A 640 -11.45 -74.63 -32.62
N GLY A 641 -10.84 -73.46 -32.89
CA GLY A 641 -10.76 -72.84 -34.20
C GLY A 641 -10.12 -71.46 -34.17
N ILE A 642 -10.21 -70.73 -35.28
CA ILE A 642 -9.72 -69.35 -35.37
C ILE A 642 -10.88 -68.39 -35.10
N TYR A 643 -10.67 -67.46 -34.17
CA TYR A 643 -11.62 -66.43 -33.80
C TYR A 643 -11.13 -65.07 -34.27
N ASP A 644 -12.02 -64.30 -34.90
CA ASP A 644 -11.81 -62.85 -35.02
C ASP A 644 -12.06 -62.21 -33.65
N LEU A 645 -11.12 -61.38 -33.21
CA LEU A 645 -11.13 -60.69 -31.92
C LEU A 645 -10.97 -59.19 -32.16
N SER A 646 -11.93 -58.41 -31.68
CA SER A 646 -11.92 -56.96 -31.65
C SER A 646 -11.70 -56.49 -30.21
N VAL A 647 -10.58 -55.80 -29.97
CA VAL A 647 -10.28 -55.13 -28.69
C VAL A 647 -10.18 -53.63 -28.91
N GLN A 648 -10.51 -52.84 -27.89
CA GLN A 648 -10.42 -51.39 -27.93
C GLN A 648 -9.72 -50.90 -26.67
N GLU A 649 -8.84 -49.93 -26.83
CA GLU A 649 -8.27 -49.15 -25.74
C GLU A 649 -9.37 -48.51 -24.88
N VAL A 650 -9.13 -48.51 -23.56
CA VAL A 650 -9.91 -47.80 -22.55
C VAL A 650 -8.95 -46.89 -21.79
N ILE A 651 -9.42 -45.70 -21.43
CA ILE A 651 -8.66 -44.70 -20.66
C ILE A 651 -9.30 -44.57 -19.28
N ASP A 652 -8.45 -44.56 -18.24
CA ASP A 652 -8.80 -44.30 -16.84
C ASP A 652 -9.28 -42.84 -16.61
#